data_AF-A0A1D8GMM5-F1
#
_entry.id   AF-A0A1D8GMM5-F1
#
_cell.length_a   1.000
_cell.length_b   1.000
_cell.length_c   1.000
_cell.angle_alpha   90.00
_cell.angle_beta   90.00
_cell.angle_gamma   90.00
#
_symmetry.space_group_name_H-M   'P 1'
#
loop_
_entity.id
_entity.type
_entity.pdbx_description
1 polymer ?
#
loop_
_entity_poly.entity_id
_entity_poly.type
_entity_poly.pdbx_seq_one_letter_code
_entity_poly.pdbx_strand_id
1 'polypeptide(L)'
;MKKISRIGITIVLFALILHMLTPNASSDAKHKEELRGLWVATVLNIDYPSKPTTEPEIQKAEAVRILEHAADMGLNAVFLQVRPASDAIYKSRYFPWSKYLTGSQGQAPKDDFDPLKFWVEEAHKRGIELHAWINPYRGTKKTAAEPNHDFASLHASNPAKVNPNWMVKHTDGNLYYDPGLPEVRQLVIDGVLEIIENYGVDGIHFDDYFYPGKDFNDKATYEKYGKGFANINDWRRENVNLLIRDLSKAIKAASKDVRFGISPVGIWANNNTNPLGSDTRGMQAYYDQFADSRKWVKEGWLDYIAPQIYWNIGFAVADYSKLLSWWSDTVHGTGVDLYIGQAAYRAGNSDPQSPWHGVSEIKKQLELNLKNSEVKGSIFFSYNSFDKNPALSKEIQGFYKQQNEVNINIPISVSRPADNMKTSLNQFYFNGVSDPNKPLYLNGQLVENRSPRGYFGILMPIEEGENLFTFSQANSVVTRIIYREPASAAGKKMSTAEIPIASVFPQDQEYRMPGEKITLSCQAPAGSKVTVSIGGKSYTMKASGLTASGEDILADTFTYVYTVPDHSGTPRVVDLGVPEYKMDYNGLVKTSKAPAKIGIIMKNAPFYAEVIEETIDTYATPVSSNGAAYEIYKGMTDYVTGMTGNYARISSGQWVNKKGINIYTTRSQLQATIKKAEYNIGEKWETLQLELSSPVPAFSSFDGNVVKLEISNAAKGVLPVLPPDSVFASVSILQNAQNVQYIFALKNDHSIEGYFVEKTPDGLVLNTKKPIAAADGNEPLSGIVIMLDPGHGGSDSGALGPLGLDNSEKTINLNTALKLQAELEHLGATVLMTRTTDMNVSLEARLAASRKARPDMFISIHANSMADNVDISKVDGFSVFYREKFAQLPAEIVSKHVIDNLGRNSKGIHNKNFYVTRGTWTPSILIESGFVPNPNEFEWLIDENEQTGLAKNIADAVVKYFEMPKITGK
;
A
#
# COMPACT_ATOMS: atom_id res chain seq x y z
N MET A 1 80.74 11.37 4.40
CA MET A 1 79.83 12.04 5.36
C MET A 1 78.66 12.65 4.60
N LYS A 2 77.44 12.24 4.95
CA LYS A 2 76.16 12.98 4.90
C LYS A 2 75.77 13.75 3.62
N LYS A 3 74.69 13.23 2.98
CA LYS A 3 73.38 13.91 2.75
C LYS A 3 73.39 15.28 2.03
N ILE A 4 72.95 15.34 0.77
CA ILE A 4 71.55 15.59 0.33
C ILE A 4 71.53 15.71 -1.20
N SER A 5 70.60 14.97 -1.81
CA SER A 5 70.38 14.85 -3.24
C SER A 5 69.00 15.38 -3.61
N ARG A 6 68.92 16.03 -4.79
CA ARG A 6 67.74 16.18 -5.68
C ARG A 6 66.54 16.97 -5.14
N ILE A 7 66.16 18.02 -5.88
CA ILE A 7 65.00 18.01 -6.81
C ILE A 7 65.13 19.25 -7.71
N GLY A 8 65.28 19.00 -9.00
CA GLY A 8 64.94 19.96 -10.05
C GLY A 8 63.55 19.64 -10.59
N ILE A 9 63.01 20.61 -11.35
CA ILE A 9 61.77 20.52 -12.14
C ILE A 9 60.48 20.77 -11.33
N THR A 10 60.17 22.04 -11.05
CA THR A 10 58.78 22.49 -10.75
C THR A 10 58.59 23.96 -11.14
N ILE A 11 58.83 24.33 -12.41
CA ILE A 11 58.46 25.66 -12.94
C ILE A 11 57.62 25.58 -14.24
N VAL A 12 57.25 24.38 -14.70
CA VAL A 12 56.33 24.19 -15.86
C VAL A 12 55.03 23.49 -15.47
N LEU A 13 54.79 23.20 -14.18
CA LEU A 13 53.55 22.58 -13.68
C LEU A 13 52.61 23.53 -12.90
N PHE A 14 52.86 24.84 -12.92
CA PHE A 14 52.04 25.84 -12.20
C PHE A 14 51.21 26.75 -13.11
N ALA A 15 51.34 26.63 -14.43
CA ALA A 15 50.51 27.33 -15.42
C ALA A 15 49.44 26.43 -16.08
N LEU A 16 49.31 25.17 -15.65
CA LEU A 16 48.33 24.20 -16.17
C LEU A 16 47.39 23.62 -15.08
N ILE A 17 47.37 24.20 -13.87
CA ILE A 17 46.44 23.85 -12.77
C ILE A 17 45.65 25.09 -12.29
N LEU A 18 45.59 26.15 -13.10
CA LEU A 18 44.70 27.31 -12.84
C LEU A 18 43.82 27.65 -14.05
N HIS A 19 43.33 26.61 -14.73
CA HIS A 19 42.25 26.68 -15.73
C HIS A 19 41.14 25.65 -15.46
N MET A 20 41.11 25.06 -14.27
CA MET A 20 39.97 24.28 -13.78
C MET A 20 39.52 24.87 -12.45
N LEU A 21 38.78 25.98 -12.55
CA LEU A 21 37.81 26.52 -11.58
C LEU A 21 37.40 27.93 -12.07
N THR A 22 37.08 28.04 -13.36
CA THR A 22 36.09 29.03 -13.77
C THR A 22 34.75 28.33 -13.61
N PRO A 23 33.83 28.78 -12.74
CA PRO A 23 32.44 28.53 -13.03
C PRO A 23 32.19 29.26 -14.34
N ASN A 24 32.19 28.52 -15.44
CA ASN A 24 31.41 28.93 -16.60
C ASN A 24 29.99 29.03 -16.07
N ALA A 25 29.59 30.25 -15.72
CA ALA A 25 28.19 30.61 -15.56
C ALA A 25 27.57 30.50 -16.95
N SER A 26 27.30 29.25 -17.35
CA SER A 26 26.24 28.89 -18.26
C SER A 26 24.96 29.40 -17.61
N SER A 27 24.56 30.61 -17.95
CA SER A 27 23.27 31.21 -17.58
C SER A 27 22.11 30.65 -18.41
N ASP A 28 22.22 29.41 -18.90
CA ASP A 28 21.13 28.75 -19.62
C ASP A 28 20.59 27.59 -18.78
N ALA A 29 19.31 27.73 -18.47
CA ALA A 29 18.39 26.73 -17.92
C ALA A 29 18.68 26.22 -16.50
N LYS A 30 18.53 27.08 -15.47
CA LYS A 30 17.84 26.61 -14.26
C LYS A 30 16.47 26.14 -14.73
N HIS A 31 16.22 24.83 -14.74
CA HIS A 31 14.86 24.31 -14.80
C HIS A 31 14.02 25.12 -13.82
N LYS A 32 12.98 25.82 -14.28
CA LYS A 32 12.07 26.54 -13.40
C LYS A 32 11.40 25.48 -12.52
N GLU A 33 11.90 25.31 -11.31
CA GLU A 33 11.27 24.46 -10.31
C GLU A 33 9.84 24.96 -10.07
N GLU A 34 8.92 24.04 -9.81
CA GLU A 34 7.55 24.38 -9.43
C GLU A 34 7.56 25.29 -8.19
N LEU A 35 6.78 26.38 -8.19
CA LEU A 35 6.61 27.22 -7.01
C LEU A 35 5.69 26.55 -5.98
N ARG A 36 6.18 26.41 -4.76
CA ARG A 36 5.49 25.78 -3.63
C ARG A 36 5.45 26.79 -2.50
N GLY A 37 4.44 27.65 -2.55
CA GLY A 37 4.33 28.85 -1.74
C GLY A 37 3.49 28.71 -0.47
N LEU A 38 3.80 29.50 0.54
CA LEU A 38 3.00 29.62 1.76
C LEU A 38 2.70 31.09 2.10
N TRP A 39 1.43 31.45 2.26
CA TRP A 39 1.08 32.75 2.83
C TRP A 39 1.24 32.76 4.34
N VAL A 40 1.91 33.80 4.84
CA VAL A 40 2.09 34.09 6.27
C VAL A 40 1.48 35.45 6.54
N ALA A 41 0.23 35.45 7.00
CA ALA A 41 -0.56 36.64 7.29
C ALA A 41 -0.23 37.23 8.66
N THR A 42 0.00 38.54 8.69
CA THR A 42 0.31 39.28 9.92
C THR A 42 -0.87 40.08 10.44
N VAL A 43 -1.80 40.44 9.56
CA VAL A 43 -3.05 41.10 9.95
C VAL A 43 -3.81 40.23 10.96
N LEU A 44 -4.28 40.85 12.04
CA LEU A 44 -4.97 40.17 13.14
C LEU A 44 -4.17 39.02 13.79
N ASN A 45 -2.85 38.97 13.59
CA ASN A 45 -2.00 37.89 14.07
C ASN A 45 -2.49 36.51 13.58
N ILE A 46 -2.98 36.43 12.33
CA ILE A 46 -3.50 35.19 11.74
C ILE A 46 -2.43 34.10 11.75
N ASP A 47 -1.19 34.40 11.36
CA ASP A 47 -0.07 33.46 11.36
C ASP A 47 1.13 33.98 12.17
N TYR A 48 1.52 35.26 11.98
CA TYR A 48 2.74 35.80 12.57
C TYR A 48 2.65 37.28 13.02
N PRO A 49 3.25 37.66 14.15
CA PRO A 49 3.56 36.77 15.27
C PRO A 49 2.26 36.20 15.84
N SER A 50 2.33 35.07 16.55
CA SER A 50 1.16 34.43 17.16
C SER A 50 0.45 35.35 18.15
N LYS A 51 1.23 36.22 18.82
CA LYS A 51 0.77 37.33 19.64
C LYS A 51 1.70 38.53 19.44
N PRO A 52 1.18 39.77 19.51
CA PRO A 52 2.05 40.94 19.46
C PRO A 52 3.03 40.96 20.65
N THR A 53 4.29 41.29 20.38
CA THR A 53 5.35 41.34 21.38
C THR A 53 6.45 42.30 20.94
N THR A 54 7.11 42.98 21.87
CA THR A 54 8.31 43.77 21.57
C THR A 54 9.61 42.96 21.63
N GLU A 55 9.56 41.71 22.09
CA GLU A 55 10.74 40.87 22.31
C GLU A 55 11.23 40.22 21.01
N PRO A 56 12.45 40.56 20.52
CA PRO A 56 13.00 40.01 19.28
C PRO A 56 13.14 38.49 19.31
N GLU A 57 13.52 37.91 20.45
CA GLU A 57 13.76 36.47 20.55
C GLU A 57 12.51 35.63 20.27
N ILE A 58 11.33 36.11 20.70
CA ILE A 58 10.05 35.44 20.39
C ILE A 58 9.74 35.57 18.90
N GLN A 59 9.88 36.77 18.34
CA GLN A 59 9.62 37.02 16.92
C GLN A 59 10.55 36.22 16.00
N LYS A 60 11.84 36.10 16.36
CA LYS A 60 12.83 35.30 15.62
C LYS A 60 12.50 33.81 15.69
N ALA A 61 12.20 33.30 16.89
CA ALA A 61 11.88 31.89 17.08
C ALA A 61 10.64 31.47 16.29
N GLU A 62 9.59 32.29 16.29
CA GLU A 62 8.39 32.00 15.49
C GLU A 62 8.65 32.07 13.98
N ALA A 63 9.45 33.04 13.51
CA ALA A 63 9.82 33.15 12.10
C ALA A 63 10.60 31.91 11.63
N VAL A 64 11.61 31.51 12.41
CA VAL A 64 12.39 30.29 12.13
C VAL A 64 11.49 29.05 12.11
N ARG A 65 10.59 28.90 13.10
CA ARG A 65 9.64 27.78 13.16
C ARG A 65 8.75 27.71 11.92
N ILE A 66 8.27 28.84 11.42
CA ILE A 66 7.45 28.90 10.20
C ILE A 66 8.28 28.44 8.99
N LEU A 67 9.50 28.95 8.85
CA LEU A 67 10.39 28.63 7.73
C LEU A 67 10.83 27.16 7.74
N GLU A 68 11.10 26.61 8.92
CA GLU A 68 11.43 25.18 9.09
C GLU A 68 10.24 24.30 8.74
N HIS A 69 9.04 24.63 9.23
CA HIS A 69 7.83 23.88 8.87
C HIS A 69 7.54 23.95 7.35
N ALA A 70 7.77 25.11 6.72
CA ALA A 70 7.66 25.24 5.26
C ALA A 70 8.67 24.34 4.53
N ALA A 71 9.93 24.36 4.94
CA ALA A 71 10.98 23.52 4.37
C ALA A 71 10.67 22.01 4.54
N ASP A 72 10.19 21.60 5.72
CA ASP A 72 9.85 20.22 6.04
C ASP A 72 8.70 19.69 5.14
N MET A 73 7.77 20.56 4.76
CA MET A 73 6.70 20.26 3.81
C MET A 73 7.17 20.27 2.34
N GLY A 74 8.42 20.62 2.06
CA GLY A 74 8.97 20.75 0.71
C GLY A 74 8.54 22.04 0.00
N LEU A 75 8.11 23.07 0.74
CA LEU A 75 7.77 24.39 0.22
C LEU A 75 9.05 25.21 -0.01
N ASN A 76 9.08 25.99 -1.09
CA ASN A 76 10.26 26.74 -1.53
C ASN A 76 10.02 28.26 -1.61
N ALA A 77 8.83 28.75 -1.23
CA ALA A 77 8.54 30.18 -1.17
C ALA A 77 7.63 30.54 0.01
N VAL A 78 7.87 31.71 0.63
CA VAL A 78 7.03 32.31 1.66
C VAL A 78 6.60 33.71 1.25
N PHE A 79 5.29 33.95 1.36
CA PHE A 79 4.64 35.21 1.07
C PHE A 79 4.27 35.89 2.40
N LEU A 80 5.23 36.64 2.95
CA LEU A 80 5.10 37.27 4.28
C LEU A 80 4.37 38.60 4.17
N GLN A 81 3.28 38.79 4.92
CA GLN A 81 2.55 40.05 4.93
C GLN A 81 3.35 41.16 5.65
N VAL A 82 4.08 41.96 4.89
CA VAL A 82 4.93 43.03 5.43
C VAL A 82 4.18 44.32 5.73
N ARG A 83 3.04 44.52 5.05
CA ARG A 83 2.16 45.70 5.17
C ARG A 83 0.69 45.27 5.25
N PRO A 84 0.16 45.02 6.46
CA PRO A 84 -1.21 44.52 6.63
C PRO A 84 -2.30 45.60 6.60
N ALA A 85 -2.07 46.80 7.15
CA ALA A 85 -3.07 47.88 7.27
C ALA A 85 -2.43 49.27 7.43
N SER A 86 -1.80 49.78 6.36
CA SER A 86 -1.13 51.10 6.33
C SER A 86 -0.06 51.28 7.42
N ASP A 87 0.68 50.21 7.65
CA ASP A 87 1.74 50.06 8.64
C ASP A 87 2.78 49.05 8.12
N ALA A 88 3.92 48.92 8.81
CA ALA A 88 5.03 48.09 8.37
C ALA A 88 5.52 47.18 9.50
N ILE A 89 5.82 45.91 9.18
CA ILE A 89 6.61 45.03 10.06
C ILE A 89 8.12 45.09 9.77
N TYR A 90 8.56 46.23 9.25
CA TYR A 90 9.93 46.54 8.88
C TYR A 90 10.21 48.03 9.13
N LYS A 91 11.48 48.44 9.09
CA LYS A 91 11.86 49.85 9.25
C LYS A 91 11.45 50.64 8.01
N SER A 92 10.47 51.53 8.15
CA SER A 92 9.94 52.33 7.04
C SER A 92 10.01 53.84 7.31
N ARG A 93 10.33 54.62 6.27
CA ARG A 93 10.27 56.08 6.23
C ARG A 93 8.87 56.61 5.95
N TYR A 94 7.97 55.74 5.49
CA TYR A 94 6.58 56.09 5.13
C TYR A 94 5.57 55.57 6.13
N PHE A 95 5.72 54.33 6.58
CA PHE A 95 4.70 53.64 7.37
C PHE A 95 5.16 53.44 8.83
N PRO A 96 4.29 53.67 9.82
CA PRO A 96 4.62 53.37 11.21
C PRO A 96 4.73 51.85 11.42
N TRP A 97 5.44 51.43 12.47
CA TRP A 97 5.46 50.03 12.89
C TRP A 97 4.06 49.46 13.10
N SER A 98 3.84 48.22 12.66
CA SER A 98 2.53 47.60 12.74
C SER A 98 2.15 47.26 14.18
N LYS A 99 0.89 47.54 14.51
CA LYS A 99 0.31 47.10 15.79
C LYS A 99 0.28 45.58 15.93
N TYR A 100 0.21 44.84 14.82
CA TYR A 100 0.19 43.38 14.86
C TYR A 100 1.55 42.81 15.27
N LEU A 101 2.63 43.58 15.11
CA LEU A 101 3.96 43.16 15.53
C LEU A 101 4.14 43.31 17.05
N THR A 102 3.86 44.50 17.58
CA THR A 102 4.25 44.89 18.96
C THR A 102 3.10 45.20 19.89
N GLY A 103 1.86 45.22 19.39
CA GLY A 103 0.63 45.51 20.13
C GLY A 103 0.19 46.97 20.03
N SER A 104 1.06 47.87 19.56
CA SER A 104 0.77 49.29 19.40
C SER A 104 1.36 49.84 18.10
N GLN A 105 0.58 50.57 17.31
CA GLN A 105 1.06 51.13 16.05
C GLN A 105 2.09 52.23 16.30
N GLY A 106 3.22 52.19 15.59
CA GLY A 106 4.35 53.10 15.75
C GLY A 106 5.39 52.62 16.79
N GLN A 107 5.09 51.59 17.58
CA GLN A 107 6.04 51.01 18.52
C GLN A 107 6.96 50.01 17.82
N ALA A 108 8.27 50.29 17.82
CA ALA A 108 9.30 49.39 17.30
C ALA A 108 9.54 48.18 18.23
N PRO A 109 10.03 47.04 17.69
CA PRO A 109 10.65 45.99 18.49
C PRO A 109 11.84 46.49 19.31
N LYS A 110 12.22 45.78 20.38
CA LYS A 110 13.42 46.08 21.18
C LYS A 110 14.70 45.80 20.38
N ASP A 111 15.81 46.30 20.91
CA ASP A 111 17.18 46.01 20.45
C ASP A 111 17.42 46.31 18.96
N ASP A 112 16.69 47.30 18.42
CA ASP A 112 16.75 47.72 17.02
C ASP A 112 16.49 46.59 16.01
N PHE A 113 15.75 45.56 16.43
CA PHE A 113 15.43 44.40 15.60
C PHE A 113 14.57 44.79 14.37
N ASP A 114 15.02 44.36 13.20
CA ASP A 114 14.30 44.51 11.93
C ASP A 114 13.77 43.14 11.47
N PRO A 115 12.45 42.87 11.61
CA PRO A 115 11.89 41.57 11.31
C PRO A 115 12.04 41.18 9.83
N LEU A 116 11.77 42.08 8.89
CA LEU A 116 11.82 41.72 7.46
C LEU A 116 13.24 41.35 7.03
N LYS A 117 14.26 42.06 7.52
CA LYS A 117 15.65 41.68 7.28
C LYS A 117 15.95 40.26 7.77
N PHE A 118 15.52 39.95 8.99
CA PHE A 118 15.72 38.62 9.58
C PHE A 118 14.98 37.53 8.79
N TRP A 119 13.74 37.78 8.39
CA TRP A 119 12.95 36.85 7.58
C TRP A 119 13.60 36.54 6.23
N VAL A 120 14.10 37.56 5.52
CA VAL A 120 14.83 37.37 4.25
C VAL A 120 16.07 36.50 4.47
N GLU A 121 16.91 36.86 5.45
CA GLU A 121 18.16 36.14 5.74
C GLU A 121 17.91 34.67 6.14
N GLU A 122 16.90 34.40 6.97
CA GLU A 122 16.58 33.04 7.43
C GLU A 122 15.86 32.19 6.37
N ALA A 123 15.06 32.81 5.49
CA ALA A 123 14.44 32.13 4.36
C ALA A 123 15.50 31.69 3.35
N HIS A 124 16.40 32.60 2.97
CA HIS A 124 17.49 32.30 2.02
C HIS A 124 18.45 31.23 2.55
N LYS A 125 18.76 31.22 3.86
CA LYS A 125 19.55 30.14 4.48
C LYS A 125 18.94 28.75 4.29
N ARG A 126 17.62 28.66 4.10
CA ARG A 126 16.86 27.42 3.91
C ARG A 126 16.49 27.16 2.44
N GLY A 127 16.97 27.99 1.51
CA GLY A 127 16.62 27.89 0.09
C GLY A 127 15.16 28.25 -0.20
N ILE A 128 14.54 29.09 0.63
CA ILE A 128 13.16 29.56 0.47
C ILE A 128 13.18 30.99 -0.07
N GLU A 129 12.45 31.23 -1.17
CA GLU A 129 12.19 32.58 -1.70
C GLU A 129 11.28 33.35 -0.73
N LEU A 130 11.57 34.63 -0.49
CA LEU A 130 10.72 35.51 0.31
C LEU A 130 10.07 36.61 -0.54
N HIS A 131 8.75 36.52 -0.65
CA HIS A 131 7.92 37.52 -1.32
C HIS A 131 7.27 38.44 -0.28
N ALA A 132 7.53 39.74 -0.39
CA ALA A 132 6.95 40.74 0.49
C ALA A 132 5.49 41.01 0.09
N TRP A 133 4.54 40.56 0.91
CA TRP A 133 3.11 40.73 0.70
C TRP A 133 2.59 42.04 1.30
N ILE A 134 1.97 42.85 0.45
CA ILE A 134 1.48 44.19 0.77
C ILE A 134 -0.02 44.28 0.48
N ASN A 135 -0.76 44.87 1.41
CA ASN A 135 -2.09 45.39 1.14
C ASN A 135 -1.99 46.87 0.70
N PRO A 136 -2.39 47.21 -0.53
CA PRO A 136 -2.13 48.54 -1.10
C PRO A 136 -3.02 49.64 -0.51
N TYR A 137 -4.29 49.35 -0.20
CA TYR A 137 -5.26 50.41 0.10
C TYR A 137 -5.86 50.36 1.50
N ARG A 138 -5.72 49.27 2.25
CA ARG A 138 -6.28 49.19 3.60
C ARG A 138 -5.59 50.16 4.54
N GLY A 139 -6.36 51.07 5.13
CA GLY A 139 -5.92 52.00 6.17
C GLY A 139 -6.19 51.48 7.59
N THR A 140 -7.36 50.89 7.82
CA THR A 140 -7.72 50.27 9.11
C THR A 140 -8.39 48.90 8.91
N LYS A 141 -8.40 48.08 9.97
CA LYS A 141 -9.11 46.79 10.01
C LYS A 141 -9.85 46.63 11.33
N LYS A 142 -11.16 46.84 11.29
CA LYS A 142 -12.10 46.68 12.40
C LYS A 142 -12.15 45.23 12.87
N THR A 143 -12.20 45.05 14.19
CA THR A 143 -12.47 43.76 14.84
C THR A 143 -13.66 43.92 15.80
N ALA A 144 -14.21 42.81 16.29
CA ALA A 144 -15.26 42.86 17.31
C ALA A 144 -14.76 43.47 18.64
N ALA A 145 -13.48 43.25 18.97
CA ALA A 145 -12.85 43.77 20.18
C ALA A 145 -12.46 45.25 20.07
N GLU A 146 -12.27 45.76 18.85
CA GLU A 146 -11.90 47.15 18.56
C GLU A 146 -12.89 47.76 17.55
N PRO A 147 -14.10 48.15 18.00
CA PRO A 147 -15.17 48.55 17.08
C PRO A 147 -14.96 49.93 16.43
N ASN A 148 -14.09 50.78 16.99
CA ASN A 148 -13.80 52.13 16.52
C ASN A 148 -12.41 52.21 15.89
N HIS A 149 -12.35 52.05 14.56
CA HIS A 149 -11.11 52.03 13.78
C HIS A 149 -11.06 53.21 12.78
N ASP A 150 -11.01 54.42 13.33
CA ASP A 150 -10.94 55.70 12.59
C ASP A 150 -9.56 56.37 12.73
N PHE A 151 -9.43 57.62 12.29
CA PHE A 151 -8.17 58.37 12.38
C PHE A 151 -7.63 58.52 13.81
N ALA A 152 -8.47 58.47 14.85
CA ALA A 152 -8.02 58.54 16.23
C ALA A 152 -7.23 57.27 16.63
N SER A 153 -7.56 56.13 16.02
CA SER A 153 -6.87 54.84 16.24
C SER A 153 -5.48 54.73 15.58
N LEU A 154 -5.13 55.66 14.69
CA LEU A 154 -3.87 55.63 13.94
C LEU A 154 -2.76 56.42 14.63
N HIS A 155 -1.52 55.94 14.52
CA HIS A 155 -0.33 56.65 14.96
C HIS A 155 -0.19 58.01 14.24
N ALA A 156 0.38 59.02 14.91
CA ALA A 156 0.46 60.39 14.38
C ALA A 156 1.21 60.49 13.03
N SER A 157 2.21 59.63 12.82
CA SER A 157 2.97 59.56 11.57
C SER A 157 2.32 58.72 10.47
N ASN A 158 1.17 58.08 10.72
CA ASN A 158 0.54 57.23 9.73
C ASN A 158 0.10 58.09 8.52
N PRO A 159 0.45 57.74 7.26
CA PRO A 159 0.11 58.56 6.10
C PRO A 159 -1.39 58.79 5.94
N ALA A 160 -2.22 57.83 6.36
CA ALA A 160 -3.68 57.96 6.39
C ALA A 160 -4.15 59.07 7.34
N LYS A 161 -3.45 59.28 8.46
CA LYS A 161 -3.75 60.34 9.44
C LYS A 161 -3.15 61.68 9.05
N VAL A 162 -1.96 61.68 8.45
CA VAL A 162 -1.29 62.89 7.95
C VAL A 162 -2.06 63.46 6.76
N ASN A 163 -2.61 62.60 5.90
CA ASN A 163 -3.35 62.98 4.70
C ASN A 163 -4.79 62.45 4.76
N PRO A 164 -5.67 62.98 5.64
CA PRO A 164 -7.02 62.45 5.81
C PRO A 164 -7.87 62.53 4.54
N ASN A 165 -7.58 63.48 3.65
CA ASN A 165 -8.24 63.63 2.36
C ASN A 165 -7.89 62.52 1.36
N TRP A 166 -6.91 61.66 1.66
CA TRP A 166 -6.59 60.47 0.87
C TRP A 166 -7.44 59.26 1.25
N MET A 167 -8.19 59.35 2.35
CA MET A 167 -8.92 58.23 2.93
C MET A 167 -10.42 58.34 2.70
N VAL A 168 -11.04 57.21 2.39
CA VAL A 168 -12.49 57.04 2.31
C VAL A 168 -12.91 56.08 3.42
N LYS A 169 -13.87 56.51 4.23
CA LYS A 169 -14.55 55.64 5.20
C LYS A 169 -15.64 54.85 4.49
N HIS A 170 -15.48 53.54 4.45
CA HIS A 170 -16.40 52.64 3.78
C HIS A 170 -17.51 52.14 4.74
N THR A 171 -18.56 51.56 4.19
CA THR A 171 -19.75 51.09 4.92
C THR A 171 -19.46 49.93 5.88
N ASP A 172 -18.37 49.21 5.65
CA ASP A 172 -17.84 48.19 6.57
C ASP A 172 -17.19 48.79 7.85
N GLY A 173 -17.06 50.12 7.90
CA GLY A 173 -16.50 50.87 9.02
C GLY A 173 -14.99 51.08 8.97
N ASN A 174 -14.29 50.57 7.94
CA ASN A 174 -12.86 50.75 7.77
C ASN A 174 -12.52 52.01 6.94
N LEU A 175 -11.28 52.47 7.09
CA LEU A 175 -10.67 53.48 6.24
C LEU A 175 -9.84 52.82 5.14
N TYR A 176 -10.01 53.28 3.91
CA TYR A 176 -9.23 52.84 2.76
C TYR A 176 -8.66 54.04 2.03
N TYR A 177 -7.44 53.93 1.52
CA TYR A 177 -6.91 54.92 0.61
C TYR A 177 -7.73 54.95 -0.68
N ASP A 178 -8.00 56.14 -1.22
CA ASP A 178 -8.71 56.32 -2.49
C ASP A 178 -7.78 56.00 -3.66
N PRO A 179 -7.99 54.89 -4.41
CA PRO A 179 -7.11 54.52 -5.51
C PRO A 179 -7.14 55.51 -6.69
N GLY A 180 -8.17 56.37 -6.75
CA GLY A 180 -8.31 57.42 -7.76
C GLY A 180 -7.30 58.56 -7.63
N LEU A 181 -6.71 58.75 -6.46
CA LEU A 181 -5.72 59.79 -6.21
C LEU A 181 -4.32 59.38 -6.71
N PRO A 182 -3.68 60.16 -7.59
CA PRO A 182 -2.29 59.90 -8.01
C PRO A 182 -1.31 59.79 -6.84
N GLU A 183 -1.49 60.62 -5.81
CA GLU A 183 -0.63 60.66 -4.63
C GLU A 183 -0.70 59.36 -3.81
N VAL A 184 -1.89 58.74 -3.74
CA VAL A 184 -2.08 57.43 -3.12
C VAL A 184 -1.33 56.34 -3.88
N ARG A 185 -1.45 56.34 -5.23
CA ARG A 185 -0.73 55.36 -6.06
C ARG A 185 0.78 55.52 -5.92
N GLN A 186 1.26 56.76 -5.87
CA GLN A 186 2.68 57.05 -5.64
C GLN A 186 3.16 56.58 -4.26
N LEU A 187 2.38 56.81 -3.19
CA LEU A 187 2.71 56.30 -1.84
C LEU A 187 2.88 54.76 -1.82
N VAL A 188 2.03 54.04 -2.56
CA VAL A 188 2.16 52.57 -2.67
C VAL A 188 3.44 52.19 -3.41
N ILE A 189 3.74 52.86 -4.54
CA ILE A 189 4.97 52.63 -5.30
C ILE A 189 6.21 52.91 -4.45
N ASP A 190 6.24 54.05 -3.76
CA ASP A 190 7.37 54.47 -2.93
C ASP A 190 7.61 53.50 -1.76
N GLY A 191 6.54 52.97 -1.16
CA GLY A 191 6.64 51.95 -0.12
C GLY A 191 7.19 50.61 -0.64
N VAL A 192 6.83 50.21 -1.86
CA VAL A 192 7.40 49.01 -2.50
C VAL A 192 8.87 49.22 -2.85
N LEU A 193 9.21 50.37 -3.43
CA LEU A 193 10.60 50.69 -3.77
C LEU A 193 11.48 50.75 -2.53
N GLU A 194 10.98 51.27 -1.40
CA GLU A 194 11.69 51.21 -0.13
C GLU A 194 12.02 49.77 0.30
N ILE A 195 11.11 48.82 0.08
CA ILE A 195 11.37 47.42 0.42
C ILE A 195 12.50 46.86 -0.48
N ILE A 196 12.43 47.11 -1.78
CA ILE A 196 13.44 46.63 -2.75
C ILE A 196 14.81 47.28 -2.49
N GLU A 197 14.82 48.57 -2.13
CA GLU A 197 16.05 49.31 -1.80
C GLU A 197 16.78 48.74 -0.57
N ASN A 198 16.02 48.30 0.44
CA ASN A 198 16.57 47.98 1.77
C ASN A 198 16.65 46.48 2.07
N TYR A 199 15.91 45.64 1.36
CA TYR A 199 15.77 44.22 1.65
C TYR A 199 15.92 43.38 0.37
N GLY A 200 16.72 42.30 0.45
CA GLY A 200 16.92 41.35 -0.64
C GLY A 200 15.73 40.41 -0.84
N VAL A 201 14.53 40.93 -1.01
CA VAL A 201 13.33 40.12 -1.27
C VAL A 201 13.35 39.55 -2.69
N ASP A 202 12.80 38.36 -2.89
CA ASP A 202 12.73 37.70 -4.21
C ASP A 202 11.52 38.18 -5.01
N GLY A 203 10.50 38.70 -4.32
CA GLY A 203 9.35 39.28 -4.99
C GLY A 203 8.50 40.22 -4.15
N ILE A 204 7.62 40.92 -4.85
CA ILE A 204 6.53 41.73 -4.32
C ILE A 204 5.21 41.03 -4.64
N HIS A 205 4.32 40.98 -3.66
CA HIS A 205 3.05 40.30 -3.75
C HIS A 205 1.91 41.20 -3.28
N PHE A 206 0.87 41.38 -4.11
CA PHE A 206 -0.41 41.92 -3.65
C PHE A 206 -1.45 40.79 -3.53
N ASP A 207 -2.32 40.88 -2.53
CA ASP A 207 -3.48 39.98 -2.39
C ASP A 207 -4.70 40.52 -3.19
N ASP A 208 -5.89 40.19 -2.73
CA ASP A 208 -7.16 40.41 -3.43
C ASP A 208 -7.87 41.73 -3.07
N TYR A 209 -7.30 42.56 -2.20
CA TYR A 209 -7.96 43.77 -1.72
C TYR A 209 -7.63 45.00 -2.58
N PHE A 210 -8.55 45.33 -3.48
CA PHE A 210 -8.54 46.56 -4.26
C PHE A 210 -9.56 47.57 -3.69
N TYR A 211 -10.64 47.87 -4.41
CA TYR A 211 -11.76 48.58 -3.81
C TYR A 211 -12.58 47.63 -2.91
N PRO A 212 -13.08 48.10 -1.76
CA PRO A 212 -13.84 47.28 -0.83
C PRO A 212 -15.29 47.01 -1.26
N GLY A 213 -15.79 47.72 -2.28
CA GLY A 213 -17.17 47.60 -2.77
C GLY A 213 -17.55 48.67 -3.79
N LYS A 214 -18.74 48.51 -4.37
CA LYS A 214 -19.30 49.44 -5.38
C LYS A 214 -19.75 50.77 -4.77
N ASP A 215 -20.08 50.77 -3.48
CA ASP A 215 -20.54 51.89 -2.67
C ASP A 215 -19.39 52.77 -2.13
N PHE A 216 -18.18 52.62 -2.68
CA PHE A 216 -17.04 53.49 -2.36
C PHE A 216 -17.36 54.97 -2.64
N ASN A 217 -17.06 55.86 -1.70
CA ASN A 217 -17.42 57.27 -1.79
C ASN A 217 -16.29 58.14 -2.36
N ASP A 218 -16.00 57.95 -3.65
CA ASP A 218 -14.95 58.64 -4.41
C ASP A 218 -15.51 59.60 -5.48
N LYS A 219 -16.78 60.02 -5.35
CA LYS A 219 -17.46 60.87 -6.34
C LYS A 219 -16.68 62.16 -6.63
N ALA A 220 -16.18 62.83 -5.59
CA ALA A 220 -15.39 64.05 -5.76
C ALA A 220 -14.06 63.79 -6.49
N THR A 221 -13.42 62.65 -6.22
CA THR A 221 -12.20 62.21 -6.91
C THR A 221 -12.49 61.89 -8.38
N TYR A 222 -13.62 61.24 -8.66
CA TYR A 222 -14.08 60.97 -10.03
C TYR A 222 -14.40 62.25 -10.80
N GLU A 223 -15.07 63.23 -10.19
CA GLU A 223 -15.33 64.54 -10.83
C GLU A 223 -14.03 65.27 -11.20
N LYS A 224 -12.98 65.10 -10.39
CA LYS A 224 -11.67 65.71 -10.61
C LYS A 224 -10.82 64.99 -11.67
N TYR A 225 -10.73 63.66 -11.60
CA TYR A 225 -9.76 62.85 -12.37
C TYR A 225 -10.39 61.89 -13.39
N GLY A 226 -11.71 61.70 -13.36
CA GLY A 226 -12.43 60.73 -14.20
C GLY A 226 -12.81 61.19 -15.60
N LYS A 227 -12.39 62.39 -16.01
CA LYS A 227 -12.67 62.92 -17.36
C LYS A 227 -12.12 61.97 -18.42
N GLY A 228 -12.99 61.53 -19.33
CA GLY A 228 -12.65 60.56 -20.40
C GLY A 228 -13.23 59.15 -20.19
N PHE A 229 -13.79 58.85 -19.02
CA PHE A 229 -14.49 57.59 -18.77
C PHE A 229 -16.01 57.77 -18.84
N ALA A 230 -16.68 56.86 -19.55
CA ALA A 230 -18.14 56.88 -19.71
C ALA A 230 -18.89 56.62 -18.40
N ASN A 231 -18.26 55.91 -17.45
CA ASN A 231 -18.81 55.64 -16.12
C ASN A 231 -17.71 55.50 -15.07
N ILE A 232 -18.08 55.66 -13.81
CA ILE A 232 -17.15 55.59 -12.68
C ILE A 232 -16.52 54.21 -12.50
N ASN A 233 -17.20 53.12 -12.89
CA ASN A 233 -16.70 51.76 -12.71
C ASN A 233 -15.51 51.47 -13.65
N ASP A 234 -15.55 51.95 -14.89
CA ASP A 234 -14.40 51.86 -15.81
C ASP A 234 -13.22 52.68 -15.30
N TRP A 235 -13.48 53.88 -14.77
CA TRP A 235 -12.45 54.71 -14.16
C TRP A 235 -11.82 54.05 -12.93
N ARG A 236 -12.62 53.43 -12.05
CA ARG A 236 -12.11 52.70 -10.88
C ARG A 236 -11.22 51.52 -11.29
N ARG A 237 -11.60 50.75 -12.31
CA ARG A 237 -10.73 49.71 -12.88
C ARG A 237 -9.44 50.30 -13.42
N GLU A 238 -9.51 51.42 -14.12
CA GLU A 238 -8.29 52.05 -14.64
C GLU A 238 -7.40 52.59 -13.52
N ASN A 239 -7.94 53.10 -12.41
CA ASN A 239 -7.13 53.52 -11.28
C ASN A 239 -6.28 52.37 -10.71
N VAL A 240 -6.86 51.16 -10.62
CA VAL A 240 -6.11 49.96 -10.24
C VAL A 240 -5.09 49.61 -11.33
N ASN A 241 -5.48 49.59 -12.61
CA ASN A 241 -4.57 49.31 -13.74
C ASN A 241 -3.36 50.24 -13.74
N LEU A 242 -3.56 51.54 -13.49
CA LEU A 242 -2.49 52.53 -13.40
C LEU A 242 -1.51 52.17 -12.30
N LEU A 243 -1.98 51.81 -11.10
CA LEU A 243 -1.10 51.36 -10.04
C LEU A 243 -0.30 50.12 -10.48
N ILE A 244 -0.97 49.08 -10.99
CA ILE A 244 -0.30 47.82 -11.34
C ILE A 244 0.74 48.02 -12.45
N ARG A 245 0.38 48.77 -13.50
CA ARG A 245 1.28 49.08 -14.61
C ARG A 245 2.49 49.89 -14.16
N ASP A 246 2.25 50.96 -13.40
CA ASP A 246 3.32 51.88 -13.02
C ASP A 246 4.22 51.27 -11.94
N LEU A 247 3.65 50.46 -11.04
CA LEU A 247 4.41 49.66 -10.09
C LEU A 247 5.27 48.61 -10.78
N SER A 248 4.72 47.87 -11.74
CA SER A 248 5.48 46.90 -12.54
C SER A 248 6.70 47.53 -13.18
N LYS A 249 6.52 48.70 -13.83
CA LYS A 249 7.63 49.48 -14.40
C LYS A 249 8.64 49.92 -13.35
N ALA A 250 8.18 50.41 -12.21
CA ALA A 250 9.05 50.87 -11.12
C ALA A 250 9.89 49.71 -10.54
N ILE A 251 9.27 48.56 -10.27
CA ILE A 251 9.96 47.36 -9.79
C ILE A 251 11.04 46.94 -10.80
N LYS A 252 10.69 46.79 -12.08
CA LYS A 252 11.67 46.39 -13.12
C LYS A 252 12.78 47.41 -13.36
N ALA A 253 12.54 48.68 -13.08
CA ALA A 253 13.56 49.71 -13.10
C ALA A 253 14.51 49.63 -11.88
N ALA A 254 13.98 49.27 -10.71
CA ALA A 254 14.76 49.13 -9.48
C ALA A 254 15.56 47.82 -9.42
N SER A 255 14.95 46.69 -9.81
CA SER A 255 15.60 45.38 -9.88
C SER A 255 14.90 44.50 -10.91
N LYS A 256 15.70 43.88 -11.80
CA LYS A 256 15.18 42.92 -12.78
C LYS A 256 14.89 41.54 -12.17
N ASP A 257 15.54 41.23 -11.04
CA ASP A 257 15.47 39.94 -10.39
C ASP A 257 14.25 39.83 -9.48
N VAL A 258 13.73 40.96 -8.98
CA VAL A 258 12.52 40.99 -8.14
C VAL A 258 11.28 40.71 -9.01
N ARG A 259 10.53 39.69 -8.61
CA ARG A 259 9.27 39.31 -9.26
C ARG A 259 8.09 40.08 -8.71
N PHE A 260 7.16 40.48 -9.56
CA PHE A 260 5.90 41.11 -9.16
C PHE A 260 4.72 40.22 -9.52
N GLY A 261 3.87 39.94 -8.54
CA GLY A 261 2.64 39.21 -8.81
C GLY A 261 1.52 39.51 -7.82
N ILE A 262 0.35 39.02 -8.18
CA ILE A 262 -0.91 39.36 -7.51
C ILE A 262 -1.76 38.11 -7.33
N SER A 263 -2.41 37.98 -6.18
CA SER A 263 -3.40 36.95 -5.88
C SER A 263 -4.82 37.54 -5.86
N PRO A 264 -5.51 37.63 -7.01
CA PRO A 264 -6.88 38.12 -7.05
C PRO A 264 -7.87 37.04 -6.56
N VAL A 265 -9.11 37.46 -6.29
CA VAL A 265 -10.24 36.54 -6.14
C VAL A 265 -10.34 35.61 -7.36
N GLY A 266 -10.62 34.33 -7.13
CA GLY A 266 -10.59 33.30 -8.18
C GLY A 266 -11.59 33.50 -9.33
N ILE A 267 -12.64 34.31 -9.16
CA ILE A 267 -13.59 34.67 -10.23
C ILE A 267 -13.33 36.10 -10.69
N TRP A 268 -12.78 36.26 -11.89
CA TRP A 268 -12.66 37.58 -12.54
C TRP A 268 -14.04 38.14 -12.94
N ALA A 269 -14.78 37.38 -13.76
CA ALA A 269 -16.18 37.66 -14.12
C ALA A 269 -16.90 36.35 -14.45
N ASN A 270 -18.23 36.32 -14.30
CA ASN A 270 -19.07 35.20 -14.71
C ASN A 270 -19.38 35.28 -16.22
N ASN A 271 -19.50 34.14 -16.90
CA ASN A 271 -19.80 34.10 -18.35
C ASN A 271 -21.16 34.71 -18.72
N ASN A 272 -22.12 34.70 -17.80
CA ASN A 272 -23.47 35.25 -18.01
C ASN A 272 -23.53 36.79 -17.91
N THR A 273 -22.52 37.42 -17.30
CA THR A 273 -22.41 38.88 -17.19
C THR A 273 -21.32 39.45 -18.10
N ASN A 274 -20.31 38.64 -18.44
CA ASN A 274 -19.24 39.00 -19.37
C ASN A 274 -18.90 37.76 -20.22
N PRO A 275 -19.00 37.82 -21.55
CA PRO A 275 -18.76 36.65 -22.41
C PRO A 275 -17.32 36.11 -22.35
N LEU A 276 -16.36 36.88 -21.83
CA LEU A 276 -14.99 36.43 -21.58
C LEU A 276 -14.82 35.77 -20.20
N GLY A 277 -15.86 35.76 -19.37
CA GLY A 277 -15.84 35.25 -18.00
C GLY A 277 -15.85 33.72 -17.92
N SER A 278 -15.60 33.20 -16.73
CA SER A 278 -15.62 31.76 -16.45
C SER A 278 -17.05 31.25 -16.28
N ASP A 279 -17.28 29.94 -16.48
CA ASP A 279 -18.59 29.33 -16.21
C ASP A 279 -18.85 29.16 -14.71
N THR A 280 -19.12 30.29 -14.07
CA THR A 280 -19.34 30.45 -12.63
C THR A 280 -20.49 31.42 -12.37
N ARG A 281 -20.97 31.50 -11.13
CA ARG A 281 -22.10 32.36 -10.70
C ARG A 281 -21.82 33.13 -9.40
N GLY A 282 -20.54 33.29 -9.05
CA GLY A 282 -20.11 33.88 -7.78
C GLY A 282 -19.91 35.40 -7.83
N MET A 283 -19.27 35.93 -6.77
CA MET A 283 -18.79 37.32 -6.71
C MET A 283 -17.71 37.55 -7.76
N GLN A 284 -17.66 38.74 -8.37
CA GLN A 284 -16.86 39.02 -9.55
C GLN A 284 -15.86 40.15 -9.29
N ALA A 285 -14.57 39.82 -9.23
CA ALA A 285 -13.52 40.78 -8.94
C ALA A 285 -13.55 42.01 -9.88
N TYR A 286 -13.85 41.80 -11.17
CA TYR A 286 -13.93 42.84 -12.19
C TYR A 286 -14.99 43.92 -11.90
N TYR A 287 -16.09 43.54 -11.26
CA TYR A 287 -17.24 44.43 -11.00
C TYR A 287 -17.33 44.88 -9.55
N ASP A 288 -16.95 44.03 -8.60
CA ASP A 288 -17.19 44.25 -7.17
C ASP A 288 -15.96 44.87 -6.47
N GLN A 289 -14.75 44.57 -6.95
CA GLN A 289 -13.48 45.13 -6.45
C GLN A 289 -12.73 45.98 -7.49
N PHE A 290 -13.27 46.05 -8.72
CA PHE A 290 -12.66 46.73 -9.88
C PHE A 290 -11.25 46.21 -10.22
N ALA A 291 -11.01 44.92 -10.01
CA ALA A 291 -9.76 44.23 -10.30
C ALA A 291 -9.79 43.59 -11.70
N ASP A 292 -9.17 44.22 -12.70
CA ASP A 292 -9.10 43.70 -14.07
C ASP A 292 -7.88 42.79 -14.30
N SER A 293 -7.81 41.71 -13.51
CA SER A 293 -6.70 40.75 -13.51
C SER A 293 -6.42 40.13 -14.87
N ARG A 294 -7.45 39.91 -15.69
CA ARG A 294 -7.28 39.44 -17.07
C ARG A 294 -6.47 40.41 -17.91
N LYS A 295 -6.72 41.73 -17.79
CA LYS A 295 -5.95 42.75 -18.50
C LYS A 295 -4.48 42.78 -18.03
N TRP A 296 -4.24 42.68 -16.72
CA TRP A 296 -2.87 42.70 -16.17
C TRP A 296 -2.02 41.56 -16.72
N VAL A 297 -2.61 40.37 -16.88
CA VAL A 297 -1.97 39.21 -17.50
C VAL A 297 -1.72 39.44 -18.98
N LYS A 298 -2.75 39.84 -19.75
CA LYS A 298 -2.63 39.98 -21.21
C LYS A 298 -1.69 41.11 -21.64
N GLU A 299 -1.54 42.14 -20.82
CA GLU A 299 -0.58 43.23 -21.04
C GLU A 299 0.83 42.94 -20.50
N GLY A 300 1.04 41.79 -19.83
CA GLY A 300 2.34 41.39 -19.30
C GLY A 300 2.86 42.29 -18.17
N TRP A 301 1.97 42.85 -17.35
CA TRP A 301 2.36 43.72 -16.23
C TRP A 301 2.80 42.94 -14.99
N LEU A 302 2.58 41.62 -14.97
CA LEU A 302 2.91 40.74 -13.85
C LEU A 302 3.94 39.69 -14.30
N ASP A 303 4.82 39.29 -13.39
CA ASP A 303 5.67 38.10 -13.56
C ASP A 303 4.91 36.81 -13.21
N TYR A 304 3.91 36.91 -12.33
CA TYR A 304 3.03 35.80 -11.99
C TYR A 304 1.64 36.27 -11.53
N ILE A 305 0.66 35.38 -11.63
CA ILE A 305 -0.67 35.57 -11.07
C ILE A 305 -1.09 34.35 -10.24
N ALA A 306 -1.75 34.58 -9.10
CA ALA A 306 -2.08 33.56 -8.12
C ALA A 306 -3.58 33.56 -7.73
N PRO A 307 -4.53 33.28 -8.65
CA PRO A 307 -5.96 33.31 -8.34
C PRO A 307 -6.34 32.43 -7.14
N GLN A 308 -7.14 33.00 -6.24
CA GLN A 308 -7.67 32.32 -5.05
C GLN A 308 -8.84 31.39 -5.41
N ILE A 309 -8.54 30.16 -5.86
CA ILE A 309 -9.56 29.16 -6.21
C ILE A 309 -9.94 28.37 -4.95
N TYR A 310 -10.65 29.03 -4.03
CA TYR A 310 -10.94 28.50 -2.69
C TYR A 310 -12.22 27.65 -2.59
N TRP A 311 -12.54 26.94 -3.66
CA TRP A 311 -13.72 26.08 -3.77
C TRP A 311 -13.30 24.65 -4.13
N ASN A 312 -14.15 23.67 -3.83
CA ASN A 312 -13.86 22.28 -4.16
C ASN A 312 -14.17 21.99 -5.65
N ILE A 313 -13.56 20.93 -6.17
CA ILE A 313 -13.88 20.35 -7.46
C ILE A 313 -15.36 19.97 -7.48
N GLY A 314 -16.06 20.34 -8.55
CA GLY A 314 -17.50 20.08 -8.71
C GLY A 314 -18.43 21.05 -7.99
N PHE A 315 -17.93 22.10 -7.32
CA PHE A 315 -18.79 23.08 -6.67
C PHE A 315 -19.61 23.89 -7.68
N ALA A 316 -20.94 23.75 -7.64
CA ALA A 316 -21.83 24.25 -8.70
C ALA A 316 -21.72 25.76 -9.02
N VAL A 317 -21.38 26.60 -8.03
CA VAL A 317 -21.28 28.06 -8.22
C VAL A 317 -19.90 28.48 -8.74
N ALA A 318 -18.85 27.78 -8.35
CA ALA A 318 -17.45 28.18 -8.57
C ALA A 318 -16.53 26.95 -8.60
N ASP A 319 -16.77 26.05 -9.56
CA ASP A 319 -16.06 24.77 -9.67
C ASP A 319 -14.57 25.01 -9.89
N TYR A 320 -13.74 24.39 -9.02
CA TYR A 320 -12.29 24.47 -9.10
C TYR A 320 -11.76 24.14 -10.50
N SER A 321 -12.25 23.05 -11.11
CA SER A 321 -11.76 22.57 -12.40
C SER A 321 -12.05 23.54 -13.55
N LYS A 322 -13.22 24.18 -13.52
CA LYS A 322 -13.62 25.20 -14.51
C LYS A 322 -12.82 26.47 -14.36
N LEU A 323 -12.58 26.90 -13.12
CA LEU A 323 -11.75 28.07 -12.83
C LEU A 323 -10.29 27.83 -13.22
N LEU A 324 -9.75 26.65 -12.92
CA LEU A 324 -8.41 26.26 -13.35
C LEU A 324 -8.25 26.36 -14.86
N SER A 325 -9.16 25.75 -15.63
CA SER A 325 -9.13 25.84 -17.10
C SER A 325 -9.18 27.28 -17.59
N TRP A 326 -10.06 28.11 -17.03
CA TRP A 326 -10.21 29.50 -17.44
C TRP A 326 -8.96 30.34 -17.14
N TRP A 327 -8.31 30.11 -16.01
CA TRP A 327 -7.06 30.80 -15.66
C TRP A 327 -5.89 30.34 -16.53
N SER A 328 -5.81 29.05 -16.87
CA SER A 328 -4.86 28.54 -17.85
C SER A 328 -5.02 29.22 -19.21
N ASP A 329 -6.24 29.34 -19.73
CA ASP A 329 -6.51 30.06 -20.98
C ASP A 329 -6.15 31.55 -20.89
N THR A 330 -6.30 32.13 -19.70
CA THR A 330 -5.96 33.52 -19.43
C THR A 330 -4.44 33.75 -19.51
N VAL A 331 -3.62 32.85 -18.97
CA VAL A 331 -2.15 32.97 -19.07
C VAL A 331 -1.56 32.40 -20.36
N HIS A 332 -2.31 31.56 -21.08
CA HIS A 332 -1.84 30.92 -22.29
C HIS A 332 -1.33 31.95 -23.31
N GLY A 333 -0.14 31.68 -23.86
CA GLY A 333 0.56 32.55 -24.81
C GLY A 333 1.15 33.83 -24.21
N THR A 334 1.13 33.98 -22.89
CA THR A 334 1.76 35.10 -22.17
C THR A 334 3.06 34.65 -21.47
N GLY A 335 3.84 35.61 -20.96
CA GLY A 335 5.01 35.33 -20.11
C GLY A 335 4.70 35.28 -18.60
N VAL A 336 3.43 35.29 -18.21
CA VAL A 336 3.00 35.36 -16.81
C VAL A 336 2.83 33.95 -16.25
N ASP A 337 3.58 33.61 -15.20
CA ASP A 337 3.46 32.30 -14.55
C ASP A 337 2.12 32.20 -13.79
N LEU A 338 1.39 31.08 -13.94
CA LEU A 338 0.17 30.81 -13.19
C LEU A 338 0.46 29.98 -11.94
N TYR A 339 0.14 30.52 -10.77
CA TYR A 339 0.12 29.78 -9.51
C TYR A 339 -1.33 29.64 -9.04
N ILE A 340 -1.68 28.56 -8.34
CA ILE A 340 -3.03 28.42 -7.81
C ILE A 340 -3.05 28.69 -6.31
N GLY A 341 -3.88 29.62 -5.87
CA GLY A 341 -4.15 29.86 -4.46
C GLY A 341 -5.03 28.74 -3.90
N GLN A 342 -4.49 27.96 -2.97
CA GLN A 342 -5.13 26.80 -2.36
C GLN A 342 -5.74 27.14 -0.99
N ALA A 343 -6.98 26.72 -0.74
CA ALA A 343 -7.70 26.96 0.51
C ALA A 343 -7.35 25.95 1.61
N ALA A 344 -6.09 25.91 2.03
CA ALA A 344 -5.63 25.01 3.10
C ALA A 344 -6.47 25.15 4.39
N TYR A 345 -6.94 26.35 4.72
CA TYR A 345 -7.80 26.63 5.88
C TYR A 345 -9.16 25.91 5.88
N ARG A 346 -9.60 25.37 4.74
CA ARG A 346 -10.86 24.60 4.65
C ARG A 346 -10.67 23.12 4.92
N ALA A 347 -9.45 22.61 4.79
CA ALA A 347 -9.14 21.20 4.99
C ALA A 347 -9.30 20.79 6.46
N GLY A 348 -9.53 19.50 6.69
CA GLY A 348 -9.74 18.92 8.02
C GLY A 348 -11.16 19.04 8.53
N ASN A 349 -12.15 19.24 7.64
CA ASN A 349 -13.55 19.27 8.04
C ASN A 349 -13.95 17.91 8.64
N SER A 350 -14.56 17.90 9.82
CA SER A 350 -14.94 16.67 10.51
C SER A 350 -16.19 16.00 9.96
N ASP A 351 -17.02 16.73 9.20
CA ASP A 351 -18.23 16.19 8.57
C ASP A 351 -17.86 15.30 7.36
N PRO A 352 -18.17 13.98 7.40
CA PRO A 352 -17.86 13.07 6.29
C PRO A 352 -18.57 13.41 4.97
N GLN A 353 -19.64 14.21 5.00
CA GLN A 353 -20.35 14.67 3.80
C GLN A 353 -19.76 15.96 3.22
N SER A 354 -18.87 16.63 3.97
CA SER A 354 -18.19 17.81 3.47
C SER A 354 -17.21 17.42 2.36
N PRO A 355 -17.18 18.14 1.22
CA PRO A 355 -16.14 17.93 0.22
C PRO A 355 -14.74 18.22 0.79
N TRP A 356 -14.66 18.94 1.91
CA TRP A 356 -13.41 19.24 2.62
C TRP A 356 -13.11 18.25 3.77
N HIS A 357 -13.76 17.09 3.79
CA HIS A 357 -13.50 16.07 4.80
C HIS A 357 -12.06 15.55 4.73
N GLY A 358 -11.37 15.57 5.87
CA GLY A 358 -9.95 15.25 5.94
C GLY A 358 -9.11 16.16 5.02
N VAL A 359 -8.15 15.60 4.30
CA VAL A 359 -7.20 16.36 3.45
C VAL A 359 -7.31 16.03 1.96
N SER A 360 -8.22 15.11 1.60
CA SER A 360 -8.29 14.51 0.26
C SER A 360 -8.56 15.51 -0.87
N GLU A 361 -9.33 16.57 -0.60
CA GLU A 361 -9.66 17.57 -1.61
C GLU A 361 -8.44 18.40 -2.04
N ILE A 362 -7.56 18.76 -1.10
CA ILE A 362 -6.31 19.46 -1.42
C ILE A 362 -5.43 18.58 -2.31
N LYS A 363 -5.32 17.28 -1.99
CA LYS A 363 -4.58 16.32 -2.83
C LYS A 363 -5.13 16.27 -4.26
N LYS A 364 -6.44 16.08 -4.42
CA LYS A 364 -7.10 16.03 -5.74
C LYS A 364 -6.87 17.31 -6.56
N GLN A 365 -6.92 18.47 -5.91
CA GLN A 365 -6.64 19.76 -6.54
C GLN A 365 -5.20 19.87 -7.02
N LEU A 366 -4.23 19.44 -6.21
CA LEU A 366 -2.82 19.43 -6.61
C LEU A 366 -2.53 18.43 -7.74
N GLU A 367 -3.13 17.24 -7.71
CA GLU A 367 -3.05 16.25 -8.79
C GLU A 367 -3.68 16.76 -10.09
N LEU A 368 -4.77 17.54 -10.00
CA LEU A 368 -5.39 18.18 -11.16
C LEU A 368 -4.49 19.28 -11.73
N ASN A 369 -3.88 20.09 -10.87
CA ASN A 369 -2.94 21.14 -11.27
C ASN A 369 -1.71 20.56 -11.98
N LEU A 370 -1.17 19.44 -11.49
CA LEU A 370 -0.05 18.74 -12.12
C LEU A 370 -0.30 18.32 -13.57
N LYS A 371 -1.56 18.02 -13.91
CA LYS A 371 -1.96 17.63 -15.27
C LYS A 371 -2.06 18.82 -16.24
N ASN A 372 -1.95 20.05 -15.72
CA ASN A 372 -2.10 21.27 -16.49
C ASN A 372 -0.75 21.97 -16.66
N SER A 373 -0.21 21.94 -17.87
CA SER A 373 1.13 22.48 -18.17
C SER A 373 1.27 23.99 -17.98
N GLU A 374 0.17 24.74 -17.94
CA GLU A 374 0.19 26.18 -17.68
C GLU A 374 0.39 26.49 -16.19
N VAL A 375 0.03 25.58 -15.30
CA VAL A 375 0.23 25.76 -13.85
C VAL A 375 1.70 25.56 -13.52
N LYS A 376 2.30 26.57 -12.88
CA LYS A 376 3.71 26.61 -12.47
C LYS A 376 3.91 26.44 -10.97
N GLY A 377 2.83 26.19 -10.22
CA GLY A 377 2.89 26.00 -8.78
C GLY A 377 1.60 26.31 -8.04
N SER A 378 1.67 26.23 -6.71
CA SER A 378 0.57 26.51 -5.79
C SER A 378 1.04 27.36 -4.61
N ILE A 379 0.14 28.17 -4.05
CA ILE A 379 0.39 28.94 -2.82
C ILE A 379 -0.74 28.63 -1.83
N PHE A 380 -0.40 28.22 -0.60
CA PHE A 380 -1.37 27.76 0.38
C PHE A 380 -1.76 28.86 1.36
N PHE A 381 -3.07 29.08 1.53
CA PHE A 381 -3.62 29.99 2.53
C PHE A 381 -4.19 29.20 3.71
N SER A 382 -3.58 29.22 4.90
CA SER A 382 -2.32 29.90 5.30
C SER A 382 -1.52 29.05 6.31
N TYR A 383 -0.36 29.53 6.79
CA TYR A 383 0.53 28.79 7.71
C TYR A 383 -0.20 28.09 8.88
N ASN A 384 -1.06 28.80 9.62
CA ASN A 384 -1.74 28.22 10.77
C ASN A 384 -2.72 27.10 10.42
N SER A 385 -3.09 26.96 9.15
CA SER A 385 -3.88 25.82 8.66
C SER A 385 -3.07 24.52 8.75
N PHE A 386 -1.76 24.59 8.50
CA PHE A 386 -0.83 23.48 8.64
C PHE A 386 -0.43 23.26 10.10
N ASP A 387 -0.12 24.32 10.82
CA ASP A 387 0.30 24.24 12.23
C ASP A 387 -0.74 23.54 13.11
N LYS A 388 -2.03 23.69 12.77
CA LYS A 388 -3.15 23.08 13.50
C LYS A 388 -3.61 21.75 12.91
N ASN A 389 -3.09 21.33 11.75
CA ASN A 389 -3.52 20.13 11.05
C ASN A 389 -2.31 19.32 10.56
N PRO A 390 -1.72 18.46 11.43
CA PRO A 390 -0.57 17.62 11.06
C PRO A 390 -0.83 16.68 9.87
N ALA A 391 -2.09 16.24 9.69
CA ALA A 391 -2.45 15.41 8.55
C ALA A 391 -2.29 16.19 7.23
N LEU A 392 -2.64 17.48 7.22
CA LEU A 392 -2.46 18.35 6.05
C LEU A 392 -0.97 18.59 5.77
N SER A 393 -0.16 18.83 6.81
CA SER A 393 1.30 18.95 6.63
C SER A 393 1.91 17.67 6.04
N LYS A 394 1.50 16.49 6.55
CA LYS A 394 1.97 15.20 6.04
C LYS A 394 1.52 14.96 4.59
N GLU A 395 0.30 15.34 4.23
CA GLU A 395 -0.22 15.23 2.86
C GLU A 395 0.63 16.07 1.88
N ILE A 396 0.90 17.33 2.21
CA ILE A 396 1.71 18.21 1.37
C ILE A 396 3.16 17.73 1.28
N GLN A 397 3.75 17.34 2.42
CA GLN A 397 5.07 16.74 2.44
C GLN A 397 5.13 15.50 1.57
N GLY A 398 4.16 14.58 1.70
CA GLY A 398 4.06 13.36 0.91
C GLY A 398 3.95 13.66 -0.58
N PHE A 399 3.06 14.57 -0.96
CA PHE A 399 2.84 14.96 -2.36
C PHE A 399 4.11 15.53 -3.01
N TYR A 400 4.76 16.51 -2.39
CA TYR A 400 5.97 17.11 -2.95
C TYR A 400 7.21 16.23 -2.83
N LYS A 401 7.28 15.35 -1.83
CA LYS A 401 8.30 14.30 -1.75
C LYS A 401 8.13 13.29 -2.88
N GLN A 402 6.90 12.83 -3.16
CA GLN A 402 6.61 11.95 -4.30
C GLN A 402 7.00 12.61 -5.64
N GLN A 403 6.70 13.89 -5.85
CA GLN A 403 7.16 14.61 -7.04
C GLN A 403 8.70 14.72 -7.12
N ASN A 404 9.36 15.02 -5.99
CA ASN A 404 10.82 15.11 -5.95
C ASN A 404 11.46 13.73 -6.18
N GLU A 405 10.81 12.63 -5.77
CA GLU A 405 11.21 11.25 -6.05
C GLU A 405 11.09 10.89 -7.53
N VAL A 406 10.12 11.45 -8.26
CA VAL A 406 9.98 11.29 -9.72
C VAL A 406 11.09 12.03 -10.51
N ASN A 407 11.75 13.01 -9.89
CA ASN A 407 12.87 13.76 -10.48
C ASN A 407 14.27 13.28 -10.03
N ILE A 408 14.36 12.14 -9.33
CA ILE A 408 15.65 11.53 -9.03
C ILE A 408 16.18 10.91 -10.32
N ASN A 409 17.47 11.10 -10.58
CA ASN A 409 18.21 10.30 -11.55
C ASN A 409 18.27 8.86 -11.02
N ILE A 410 17.18 8.08 -11.13
CA ILE A 410 17.06 6.75 -10.54
C ILE A 410 18.01 5.82 -11.30
N PRO A 411 19.08 5.31 -10.66
CA PRO A 411 19.96 4.36 -11.30
C PRO A 411 19.17 3.08 -11.61
N ILE A 412 19.49 2.46 -12.75
CA ILE A 412 18.89 1.18 -13.13
C ILE A 412 19.18 0.16 -12.02
N SER A 413 18.15 -0.55 -11.59
CA SER A 413 18.27 -1.72 -10.73
C SER A 413 17.43 -2.86 -11.29
N VAL A 414 17.95 -4.08 -11.21
CA VAL A 414 17.26 -5.32 -11.59
C VAL A 414 17.12 -6.17 -10.34
N SER A 415 15.90 -6.28 -9.85
CA SER A 415 15.54 -7.02 -8.62
C SER A 415 15.29 -8.50 -8.88
N ARG A 416 14.86 -8.86 -10.09
CA ARG A 416 14.61 -10.25 -10.50
C ARG A 416 15.27 -10.53 -11.85
N PRO A 417 16.25 -11.46 -11.92
CA PRO A 417 16.92 -12.03 -10.76
C PRO A 417 17.82 -10.97 -10.11
N ALA A 418 18.01 -11.07 -8.79
CA ALA A 418 18.89 -10.15 -8.06
C ALA A 418 20.36 -10.30 -8.50
N ASP A 419 20.77 -11.52 -8.83
CA ASP A 419 22.12 -11.89 -9.26
C ASP A 419 22.08 -12.81 -10.50
N ASN A 420 23.26 -13.18 -11.00
CA ASN A 420 23.38 -14.22 -12.03
C ASN A 420 22.80 -15.56 -11.51
N MET A 421 22.16 -16.33 -12.39
CA MET A 421 21.45 -17.55 -11.98
C MET A 421 21.54 -18.68 -13.02
N LYS A 422 21.13 -19.89 -12.61
CA LYS A 422 20.92 -21.05 -13.49
C LYS A 422 19.45 -21.45 -13.49
N THR A 423 18.94 -21.92 -14.63
CA THR A 423 17.55 -22.39 -14.75
C THR A 423 17.40 -23.41 -15.88
N SER A 424 16.31 -24.18 -15.89
CA SER A 424 15.91 -25.02 -17.03
C SER A 424 14.78 -24.39 -17.87
N LEU A 425 14.26 -23.24 -17.43
CA LEU A 425 13.21 -22.51 -18.15
C LEU A 425 13.73 -22.04 -19.51
N ASN A 426 12.84 -21.93 -20.51
CA ASN A 426 13.15 -21.38 -21.83
C ASN A 426 12.84 -19.89 -21.95
N GLN A 427 12.31 -19.28 -20.89
CA GLN A 427 12.06 -17.85 -20.76
C GLN A 427 12.10 -17.44 -19.28
N PHE A 428 12.45 -16.19 -19.01
CA PHE A 428 12.59 -15.64 -17.66
C PHE A 428 12.05 -14.21 -17.56
N TYR A 429 11.29 -13.94 -16.50
CA TYR A 429 10.69 -12.64 -16.23
C TYR A 429 11.60 -11.77 -15.37
N PHE A 430 12.02 -10.66 -15.93
CA PHE A 430 12.79 -9.63 -15.26
C PHE A 430 11.87 -8.55 -14.70
N ASN A 431 12.21 -8.04 -13.52
CA ASN A 431 11.66 -6.77 -13.04
C ASN A 431 12.72 -5.93 -12.34
N GLY A 432 12.42 -4.65 -12.21
CA GLY A 432 13.34 -3.68 -11.63
C GLY A 432 12.82 -2.25 -11.74
N VAL A 433 13.70 -1.30 -11.45
CA VAL A 433 13.40 0.14 -11.52
C VAL A 433 14.42 0.86 -12.39
N SER A 434 13.95 1.90 -13.08
CA SER A 434 14.75 2.81 -13.90
C SER A 434 14.18 4.23 -13.80
N ASP A 435 14.92 5.24 -14.22
CA ASP A 435 14.41 6.63 -14.29
C ASP A 435 13.20 6.70 -15.26
N PRO A 436 12.02 7.16 -14.79
CA PRO A 436 10.80 7.22 -15.62
C PRO A 436 10.93 8.22 -16.77
N ASN A 437 11.79 9.23 -16.65
CA ASN A 437 11.92 10.31 -17.63
C ASN A 437 12.92 9.99 -18.75
N LYS A 438 13.57 8.82 -18.71
CA LYS A 438 14.58 8.40 -19.70
C LYS A 438 14.24 7.04 -20.31
N PRO A 439 14.59 6.79 -21.59
CA PRO A 439 14.38 5.48 -22.21
C PRO A 439 15.29 4.43 -21.57
N LEU A 440 14.69 3.30 -21.17
CA LEU A 440 15.41 2.10 -20.73
C LEU A 440 15.55 1.12 -21.89
N TYR A 441 16.74 0.56 -22.08
CA TYR A 441 17.01 -0.45 -23.10
C TYR A 441 17.46 -1.76 -22.48
N LEU A 442 17.00 -2.89 -23.02
CA LEU A 442 17.46 -4.25 -22.73
C LEU A 442 18.07 -4.86 -23.99
N ASN A 443 19.37 -5.19 -23.97
CA ASN A 443 20.13 -5.65 -25.13
C ASN A 443 19.98 -4.72 -26.35
N GLY A 444 19.91 -3.40 -26.09
CA GLY A 444 19.74 -2.37 -27.12
C GLY A 444 18.30 -2.17 -27.62
N GLN A 445 17.33 -2.96 -27.15
CA GLN A 445 15.90 -2.81 -27.48
C GLN A 445 15.17 -2.01 -26.40
N LEU A 446 14.27 -1.11 -26.80
CA LEU A 446 13.51 -0.26 -25.88
C LEU A 446 12.58 -1.11 -24.99
N VAL A 447 12.56 -0.84 -23.68
CA VAL A 447 11.64 -1.44 -22.72
C VAL A 447 10.41 -0.53 -22.60
N GLU A 448 9.31 -0.90 -23.26
CA GLU A 448 8.09 -0.09 -23.34
C GLU A 448 7.17 -0.23 -22.12
N ASN A 449 7.12 -1.43 -21.52
CA ASN A 449 6.20 -1.73 -20.41
C ASN A 449 6.78 -1.29 -19.06
N ARG A 450 6.71 0.02 -18.81
CA ARG A 450 7.07 0.63 -17.53
C ARG A 450 5.90 1.37 -16.91
N SER A 451 5.84 1.36 -15.59
CA SER A 451 4.91 2.15 -14.82
C SER A 451 5.32 3.64 -14.78
N PRO A 452 4.42 4.56 -14.38
CA PRO A 452 4.72 5.99 -14.27
C PRO A 452 5.93 6.35 -13.39
N ARG A 453 6.25 5.55 -12.38
CA ARG A 453 7.43 5.70 -11.51
C ARG A 453 8.68 4.99 -12.03
N GLY A 454 8.62 4.41 -13.23
CA GLY A 454 9.76 3.81 -13.91
C GLY A 454 10.06 2.37 -13.50
N TYR A 455 9.14 1.70 -12.81
CA TYR A 455 9.22 0.25 -12.58
C TYR A 455 8.94 -0.48 -13.87
N PHE A 456 9.70 -1.55 -14.13
CA PHE A 456 9.56 -2.32 -15.36
C PHE A 456 9.40 -3.80 -15.06
N GLY A 457 8.75 -4.49 -16.00
CA GLY A 457 8.54 -5.93 -15.99
C GLY A 457 8.60 -6.47 -17.41
N ILE A 458 9.47 -7.43 -17.69
CA ILE A 458 9.68 -7.94 -19.05
C ILE A 458 10.05 -9.42 -19.06
N LEU A 459 9.31 -10.20 -19.85
CA LEU A 459 9.61 -11.60 -20.12
C LEU A 459 10.56 -11.73 -21.30
N MET A 460 11.68 -12.44 -21.12
CA MET A 460 12.65 -12.67 -22.18
C MET A 460 12.84 -14.17 -22.46
N PRO A 461 12.95 -14.58 -23.73
CA PRO A 461 13.39 -15.93 -24.07
C PRO A 461 14.86 -16.14 -23.64
N ILE A 462 15.21 -17.39 -23.32
CA ILE A 462 16.59 -17.82 -23.02
C ILE A 462 16.94 -19.09 -23.80
N GLU A 463 18.08 -19.03 -24.49
CA GLU A 463 18.66 -20.15 -25.24
C GLU A 463 19.45 -21.08 -24.31
N GLU A 464 19.73 -22.31 -24.73
CA GLU A 464 20.59 -23.21 -23.95
C GLU A 464 22.01 -22.62 -23.80
N GLY A 465 22.60 -22.76 -22.60
CA GLY A 465 23.90 -22.17 -22.28
C GLY A 465 23.79 -20.77 -21.66
N GLU A 466 24.83 -19.96 -21.83
CA GLU A 466 24.96 -18.64 -21.22
C GLU A 466 24.18 -17.57 -21.99
N ASN A 467 23.29 -16.84 -21.30
CA ASN A 467 22.54 -15.71 -21.85
C ASN A 467 22.90 -14.43 -21.09
N LEU A 468 23.48 -13.45 -21.78
CA LEU A 468 23.80 -12.13 -21.23
C LEU A 468 22.67 -11.14 -21.52
N PHE A 469 22.16 -10.52 -20.46
CA PHE A 469 21.17 -9.45 -20.49
C PHE A 469 21.80 -8.15 -20.00
N THR A 470 21.75 -7.10 -20.81
CA THR A 470 22.32 -5.78 -20.52
C THR A 470 21.21 -4.74 -20.51
N PHE A 471 20.89 -4.22 -19.32
CA PHE A 471 20.01 -3.08 -19.13
C PHE A 471 20.82 -1.79 -19.19
N SER A 472 20.38 -0.81 -19.96
CA SER A 472 21.09 0.47 -20.14
C SER A 472 20.13 1.65 -20.24
N GLN A 473 20.51 2.77 -19.64
CA GLN A 473 19.74 4.01 -19.61
C GLN A 473 20.71 5.15 -19.34
N ALA A 474 20.83 6.09 -20.29
CA ALA A 474 21.86 7.13 -20.28
C ALA A 474 23.26 6.53 -20.00
N ASN A 475 23.89 6.89 -18.88
CA ASN A 475 25.23 6.42 -18.50
C ASN A 475 25.22 5.22 -17.52
N SER A 476 24.04 4.72 -17.14
CA SER A 476 23.91 3.55 -16.25
C SER A 476 23.77 2.26 -17.05
N VAL A 477 24.46 1.21 -16.60
CA VAL A 477 24.40 -0.13 -17.19
C VAL A 477 24.36 -1.17 -16.08
N VAL A 478 23.47 -2.15 -16.20
CA VAL A 478 23.37 -3.32 -15.32
C VAL A 478 23.31 -4.58 -16.17
N THR A 479 24.11 -5.59 -15.82
CA THR A 479 24.12 -6.88 -16.52
C THR A 479 23.60 -8.02 -15.64
N ARG A 480 22.93 -8.99 -16.26
CA ARG A 480 22.55 -10.28 -15.66
C ARG A 480 22.91 -11.42 -16.60
N ILE A 481 23.50 -12.47 -16.05
CA ILE A 481 23.78 -13.71 -16.76
C ILE A 481 22.79 -14.77 -16.27
N ILE A 482 22.01 -15.33 -17.19
CA ILE A 482 21.19 -16.51 -16.94
C ILE A 482 21.76 -17.68 -17.73
N TYR A 483 22.19 -18.71 -17.04
CA TYR A 483 22.62 -19.95 -17.68
C TYR A 483 21.45 -20.93 -17.75
N ARG A 484 20.99 -21.25 -18.96
CA ARG A 484 19.97 -22.26 -19.18
C ARG A 484 20.61 -23.63 -19.33
N GLU A 485 20.24 -24.56 -18.48
CA GLU A 485 20.66 -25.95 -18.61
C GLU A 485 19.92 -26.63 -19.78
N PRO A 486 20.59 -27.51 -20.55
CA PRO A 486 19.93 -28.25 -21.61
C PRO A 486 18.73 -29.02 -21.05
N ALA A 487 17.64 -29.11 -21.81
CA ALA A 487 16.55 -30.00 -21.42
C ALA A 487 17.12 -31.42 -21.31
N SER A 488 17.03 -32.06 -20.14
CA SER A 488 17.58 -33.40 -19.94
C SER A 488 16.75 -34.45 -20.71
N ALA A 489 16.96 -34.54 -22.01
CA ALA A 489 16.45 -35.61 -22.86
C ALA A 489 17.45 -36.78 -23.01
N ALA A 490 18.67 -36.64 -22.49
CA ALA A 490 19.65 -37.72 -22.43
C ALA A 490 19.54 -38.44 -21.07
N GLY A 491 19.30 -39.75 -21.08
CA GLY A 491 19.35 -40.58 -19.86
C GLY A 491 20.66 -40.37 -19.10
N LYS A 492 20.62 -40.41 -17.77
CA LYS A 492 21.82 -40.18 -16.93
C LYS A 492 22.91 -41.18 -17.31
N LYS A 493 24.09 -40.70 -17.71
CA LYS A 493 25.25 -41.56 -18.02
C LYS A 493 25.65 -42.35 -16.77
N MET A 494 25.86 -43.64 -16.94
CA MET A 494 26.32 -44.56 -15.91
C MET A 494 27.82 -44.80 -16.11
N SER A 495 28.59 -44.74 -15.03
CA SER A 495 30.02 -45.08 -15.05
C SER A 495 30.27 -46.59 -15.22
N THR A 496 29.30 -47.40 -14.82
CA THR A 496 29.35 -48.87 -14.84
C THR A 496 27.99 -49.44 -15.19
N ALA A 497 27.97 -50.60 -15.85
CA ALA A 497 26.75 -51.37 -16.07
C ALA A 497 26.35 -52.08 -14.77
N GLU A 498 25.43 -51.50 -14.02
CA GLU A 498 24.91 -52.02 -12.75
C GLU A 498 23.45 -51.59 -12.48
N ILE A 499 22.85 -52.13 -11.42
CA ILE A 499 21.62 -51.58 -10.84
C ILE A 499 22.03 -50.75 -9.61
N PRO A 500 22.00 -49.41 -9.67
CA PRO A 500 22.38 -48.58 -8.53
C PRO A 500 21.41 -48.83 -7.37
N ILE A 501 21.93 -49.15 -6.18
CA ILE A 501 21.10 -49.47 -5.01
C ILE A 501 20.10 -48.35 -4.65
N ALA A 502 20.48 -47.09 -4.86
CA ALA A 502 19.63 -45.92 -4.63
C ALA A 502 18.47 -45.80 -5.63
N SER A 503 18.53 -46.49 -6.77
CA SER A 503 17.46 -46.49 -7.77
C SER A 503 16.38 -47.55 -7.50
N VAL A 504 16.66 -48.51 -6.62
CA VAL A 504 15.80 -49.67 -6.37
C VAL A 504 14.65 -49.30 -5.43
N PHE A 505 13.43 -49.71 -5.72
CA PHE A 505 12.29 -49.56 -4.81
C PHE A 505 11.92 -50.91 -4.14
N PRO A 506 11.51 -50.98 -2.87
CA PRO A 506 11.39 -49.89 -1.91
C PRO A 506 12.71 -49.61 -1.17
N GLN A 507 12.89 -48.34 -0.78
CA GLN A 507 14.02 -47.90 0.07
C GLN A 507 13.69 -48.04 1.57
N ASP A 508 12.42 -48.02 1.94
CA ASP A 508 11.92 -48.13 3.31
C ASP A 508 10.90 -49.26 3.45
N GLN A 509 10.64 -49.72 4.67
CA GLN A 509 9.68 -50.79 4.93
C GLN A 509 8.31 -50.46 4.31
N GLU A 510 7.87 -51.33 3.40
CA GLU A 510 6.63 -51.17 2.65
C GLU A 510 5.59 -52.16 3.17
N TYR A 511 4.39 -51.66 3.47
CA TYR A 511 3.24 -52.50 3.80
C TYR A 511 2.03 -52.14 2.96
N ARG A 512 1.30 -53.16 2.51
CA ARG A 512 0.06 -53.01 1.74
C ARG A 512 -0.99 -54.04 2.17
N MET A 513 -2.25 -53.71 1.92
CA MET A 513 -3.34 -54.67 2.03
C MET A 513 -3.38 -55.60 0.80
N PRO A 514 -3.95 -56.80 0.92
CA PRO A 514 -4.23 -57.65 -0.24
C PRO A 514 -5.01 -56.92 -1.34
N GLY A 515 -4.67 -57.21 -2.60
CA GLY A 515 -5.27 -56.61 -3.79
C GLY A 515 -4.69 -55.24 -4.18
N GLU A 516 -3.98 -54.55 -3.28
CA GLU A 516 -3.32 -53.28 -3.61
C GLU A 516 -2.14 -53.49 -4.56
N LYS A 517 -1.79 -52.42 -5.30
CA LYS A 517 -0.70 -52.44 -6.28
C LYS A 517 0.52 -51.66 -5.77
N ILE A 518 1.71 -52.20 -6.04
CA ILE A 518 3.00 -51.59 -5.76
C ILE A 518 3.79 -51.50 -7.06
N THR A 519 4.30 -50.32 -7.42
CA THR A 519 5.21 -50.18 -8.56
C THR A 519 6.64 -50.42 -8.11
N LEU A 520 7.14 -51.61 -8.37
CA LEU A 520 8.55 -51.99 -8.21
C LEU A 520 9.34 -51.29 -9.30
N SER A 521 10.48 -50.69 -8.96
CA SER A 521 11.29 -49.95 -9.93
C SER A 521 12.79 -50.06 -9.63
N CYS A 522 13.60 -49.96 -10.68
CA CYS A 522 15.03 -49.74 -10.60
C CYS A 522 15.54 -49.02 -11.85
N GLN A 523 16.75 -48.47 -11.79
CA GLN A 523 17.49 -48.03 -12.98
C GLN A 523 18.53 -49.08 -13.36
N ALA A 524 18.70 -49.31 -14.66
CA ALA A 524 19.71 -50.18 -15.24
C ALA A 524 20.10 -49.63 -16.63
N PRO A 525 21.21 -50.08 -17.24
CA PRO A 525 21.57 -49.68 -18.60
C PRO A 525 20.41 -49.86 -19.59
N ALA A 526 20.19 -48.85 -20.44
CA ALA A 526 19.26 -48.90 -21.55
C ALA A 526 19.50 -50.13 -22.43
N GLY A 527 18.44 -50.88 -22.74
CA GLY A 527 18.54 -52.16 -23.46
C GLY A 527 18.74 -53.41 -22.58
N SER A 528 18.89 -53.26 -21.27
CA SER A 528 18.95 -54.40 -20.34
C SER A 528 17.63 -55.20 -20.31
N LYS A 529 17.72 -56.51 -20.09
CA LYS A 529 16.58 -57.33 -19.64
C LYS A 529 16.59 -57.34 -18.12
N VAL A 530 15.54 -56.80 -17.49
CA VAL A 530 15.47 -56.68 -16.03
C VAL A 530 14.31 -57.50 -15.48
N THR A 531 14.57 -58.23 -14.40
CA THR A 531 13.57 -58.99 -13.64
C THR A 531 13.61 -58.59 -12.16
N VAL A 532 12.47 -58.66 -11.48
CA VAL A 532 12.37 -58.54 -10.02
C VAL A 532 11.77 -59.80 -9.42
N SER A 533 12.39 -60.31 -8.35
CA SER A 533 11.94 -61.49 -7.62
C SER A 533 11.43 -61.12 -6.24
N ILE A 534 10.19 -61.52 -5.91
CA ILE A 534 9.55 -61.27 -4.61
C ILE A 534 8.49 -62.35 -4.34
N GLY A 535 8.34 -62.78 -3.08
CA GLY A 535 7.38 -63.83 -2.71
C GLY A 535 7.61 -65.18 -3.41
N GLY A 536 8.88 -65.51 -3.69
CA GLY A 536 9.26 -66.77 -4.36
C GLY A 536 8.99 -66.83 -5.86
N LYS A 537 8.57 -65.73 -6.51
CA LYS A 537 8.33 -65.63 -7.95
C LYS A 537 9.18 -64.53 -8.58
N SER A 538 9.47 -64.65 -9.87
CA SER A 538 10.25 -63.67 -10.65
C SER A 538 9.41 -63.08 -11.78
N TYR A 539 9.54 -61.77 -12.01
CA TYR A 539 8.71 -60.99 -12.92
C TYR A 539 9.58 -60.15 -13.85
N THR A 540 9.27 -60.13 -15.15
CA THR A 540 9.97 -59.27 -16.12
C THR A 540 9.48 -57.83 -16.00
N MET A 541 10.42 -56.89 -15.91
CA MET A 541 10.13 -55.46 -15.78
C MET A 541 10.09 -54.77 -17.14
N LYS A 542 9.27 -53.72 -17.25
CA LYS A 542 9.11 -52.90 -18.46
C LYS A 542 10.02 -51.68 -18.40
N ALA A 543 10.85 -51.50 -19.44
CA ALA A 543 11.69 -50.31 -19.62
C ALA A 543 10.85 -49.07 -19.98
N SER A 544 11.36 -47.87 -19.69
CA SER A 544 10.70 -46.61 -20.07
C SER A 544 10.85 -46.28 -21.55
N GLY A 545 11.80 -46.93 -22.24
CA GLY A 545 11.95 -46.86 -23.70
C GLY A 545 13.13 -46.00 -24.16
N LEU A 546 14.09 -45.71 -23.27
CA LEU A 546 15.33 -45.05 -23.64
C LEU A 546 16.16 -46.00 -24.51
N THR A 547 16.48 -45.57 -25.74
CA THR A 547 17.41 -46.26 -26.63
C THR A 547 18.81 -45.67 -26.47
N ALA A 548 19.81 -46.52 -26.21
CA ALA A 548 21.20 -46.07 -26.20
C ALA A 548 21.61 -45.54 -27.59
N SER A 549 22.26 -44.39 -27.64
CA SER A 549 22.88 -43.83 -28.84
C SER A 549 24.37 -43.63 -28.60
N GLY A 550 25.23 -44.41 -29.27
CA GLY A 550 26.69 -44.33 -29.13
C GLY A 550 27.28 -45.33 -28.11
N GLU A 551 28.53 -45.09 -27.68
CA GLU A 551 29.28 -45.96 -26.74
C GLU A 551 28.91 -45.76 -25.26
N ASP A 552 28.03 -44.80 -24.96
CA ASP A 552 27.68 -44.43 -23.59
C ASP A 552 26.62 -45.36 -22.96
N ILE A 553 26.85 -45.75 -21.70
CA ILE A 553 25.88 -46.48 -20.89
C ILE A 553 24.89 -45.45 -20.31
N LEU A 554 23.65 -45.44 -20.81
CA LEU A 554 22.60 -44.55 -20.30
C LEU A 554 21.68 -45.31 -19.34
N ALA A 555 21.29 -44.71 -18.23
CA ALA A 555 20.32 -45.30 -17.31
C ALA A 555 18.90 -45.21 -17.88
N ASP A 556 18.25 -46.35 -18.11
CA ASP A 556 16.80 -46.46 -18.34
C ASP A 556 16.11 -46.87 -17.02
N THR A 557 14.85 -46.46 -16.86
CA THR A 557 14.01 -46.83 -15.71
C THR A 557 13.17 -48.05 -16.06
N PHE A 558 13.25 -49.08 -15.23
CA PHE A 558 12.46 -50.30 -15.36
C PHE A 558 11.41 -50.36 -14.27
N THR A 559 10.19 -50.75 -14.62
CA THR A 559 9.07 -50.84 -13.67
C THR A 559 8.29 -52.14 -13.80
N TYR A 560 7.73 -52.62 -12.70
CA TYR A 560 6.74 -53.69 -12.67
C TYR A 560 5.67 -53.40 -11.63
N VAL A 561 4.40 -53.49 -12.02
CA VAL A 561 3.27 -53.29 -11.12
C VAL A 561 2.92 -54.63 -10.45
N TYR A 562 3.35 -54.80 -9.21
CA TYR A 562 3.07 -55.98 -8.39
C TYR A 562 1.72 -55.83 -7.68
N THR A 563 0.83 -56.82 -7.84
CA THR A 563 -0.44 -56.89 -7.09
C THR A 563 -0.24 -57.76 -5.86
N VAL A 564 -0.54 -57.22 -4.69
CA VAL A 564 -0.30 -57.86 -3.39
C VAL A 564 -1.24 -59.05 -3.23
N PRO A 565 -0.72 -60.27 -2.99
CA PRO A 565 -1.55 -61.48 -2.97
C PRO A 565 -2.39 -61.62 -1.70
N ASP A 566 -3.55 -62.27 -1.83
CA ASP A 566 -4.37 -62.67 -0.69
C ASP A 566 -3.67 -63.69 0.20
N HIS A 567 -3.98 -63.65 1.50
CA HIS A 567 -3.50 -64.59 2.52
C HIS A 567 -4.66 -65.05 3.40
N SER A 568 -4.67 -66.33 3.78
CA SER A 568 -5.71 -66.94 4.62
C SER A 568 -5.23 -67.20 6.06
N GLY A 569 -6.17 -67.53 6.95
CA GLY A 569 -5.93 -67.83 8.36
C GLY A 569 -6.08 -66.61 9.28
N THR A 570 -5.53 -66.69 10.49
CA THR A 570 -5.61 -65.63 11.51
C THR A 570 -5.02 -64.30 11.00
N PRO A 571 -5.76 -63.18 11.10
CA PRO A 571 -5.27 -61.85 10.71
C PRO A 571 -3.95 -61.48 11.38
N ARG A 572 -2.94 -61.17 10.56
CA ARG A 572 -1.59 -60.83 10.99
C ARG A 572 -0.86 -60.04 9.90
N VAL A 573 0.30 -59.51 10.24
CA VAL A 573 1.26 -58.99 9.24
C VAL A 573 2.06 -60.17 8.67
N VAL A 574 2.19 -60.25 7.35
CA VAL A 574 2.96 -61.28 6.64
C VAL A 574 4.16 -60.64 5.94
N ASP A 575 5.35 -61.21 6.11
CA ASP A 575 6.58 -60.75 5.43
C ASP A 575 6.71 -61.44 4.07
N LEU A 576 6.76 -60.68 2.97
CA LEU A 576 7.04 -61.23 1.61
C LEU A 576 8.53 -61.27 1.30
N GLY A 577 9.37 -60.69 2.15
CA GLY A 577 10.80 -60.60 2.00
C GLY A 577 11.26 -59.36 1.24
N VAL A 578 12.55 -59.37 0.89
CA VAL A 578 13.25 -58.28 0.19
C VAL A 578 13.15 -58.52 -1.32
N PRO A 579 12.62 -57.58 -2.12
CA PRO A 579 12.68 -57.68 -3.57
C PRO A 579 14.12 -57.74 -4.09
N GLU A 580 14.39 -58.71 -4.96
CA GLU A 580 15.70 -58.87 -5.60
C GLU A 580 15.61 -58.55 -7.09
N TYR A 581 16.35 -57.55 -7.53
CA TYR A 581 16.38 -57.06 -8.91
C TYR A 581 17.60 -57.63 -9.62
N LYS A 582 17.39 -58.16 -10.82
CA LYS A 582 18.43 -58.75 -11.65
C LYS A 582 18.38 -58.14 -13.04
N MET A 583 19.52 -57.67 -13.54
CA MET A 583 19.69 -57.21 -14.91
C MET A 583 20.57 -58.18 -15.69
N ASP A 584 20.31 -58.28 -16.98
CA ASP A 584 21.20 -58.83 -18.01
C ASP A 584 21.42 -57.73 -19.06
N TYR A 585 22.65 -57.23 -19.11
CA TYR A 585 23.10 -56.23 -20.09
C TYR A 585 24.22 -56.83 -20.94
N ASN A 586 23.91 -57.22 -22.18
CA ASN A 586 24.85 -57.86 -23.11
C ASN A 586 25.60 -59.07 -22.52
N GLY A 587 24.92 -59.90 -21.72
CA GLY A 587 25.51 -61.08 -21.07
C GLY A 587 26.16 -60.79 -19.72
N LEU A 588 26.32 -59.52 -19.33
CA LEU A 588 26.71 -59.14 -17.97
C LEU A 588 25.48 -59.18 -17.06
N VAL A 589 25.49 -60.11 -16.11
CA VAL A 589 24.43 -60.25 -15.11
C VAL A 589 24.84 -59.59 -13.79
N LYS A 590 24.00 -58.69 -13.29
CA LYS A 590 24.14 -58.08 -11.96
C LYS A 590 22.83 -58.16 -11.19
N THR A 591 22.95 -58.27 -9.88
CA THR A 591 21.81 -58.33 -8.96
C THR A 591 21.95 -57.25 -7.90
N SER A 592 20.83 -56.66 -7.50
CA SER A 592 20.72 -55.70 -6.41
C SER A 592 19.47 -56.01 -5.59
N LYS A 593 19.60 -56.04 -4.26
CA LYS A 593 18.46 -56.25 -3.35
C LYS A 593 17.94 -54.90 -2.90
N ALA A 594 16.63 -54.74 -2.82
CA ALA A 594 16.05 -53.55 -2.22
C ALA A 594 16.55 -53.37 -0.78
N PRO A 595 16.76 -52.13 -0.30
CA PRO A 595 17.13 -51.90 1.10
C PRO A 595 16.07 -52.35 2.11
N ALA A 596 14.81 -52.47 1.69
CA ALA A 596 13.69 -52.80 2.57
C ALA A 596 12.80 -53.93 2.06
N LYS A 597 12.00 -54.48 2.97
CA LYS A 597 11.06 -55.57 2.72
C LYS A 597 9.70 -55.04 2.28
N ILE A 598 8.95 -55.90 1.62
CA ILE A 598 7.51 -55.72 1.40
C ILE A 598 6.77 -56.67 2.33
N GLY A 599 5.77 -56.17 3.03
CA GLY A 599 4.87 -56.97 3.84
C GLY A 599 3.40 -56.74 3.49
N ILE A 600 2.57 -57.67 3.94
CA ILE A 600 1.12 -57.64 3.78
C ILE A 600 0.50 -57.43 5.14
N ILE A 601 -0.40 -56.46 5.23
CA ILE A 601 -1.27 -56.31 6.39
C ILE A 601 -2.59 -57.00 6.05
N MET A 602 -2.92 -58.11 6.72
CA MET A 602 -4.22 -58.74 6.54
C MET A 602 -5.34 -57.85 7.12
N LYS A 603 -6.55 -57.94 6.55
CA LYS A 603 -7.73 -57.27 7.10
C LYS A 603 -7.93 -57.65 8.57
N ASN A 604 -8.09 -56.64 9.43
CA ASN A 604 -8.22 -56.75 10.89
C ASN A 604 -6.99 -57.33 11.60
N ALA A 605 -5.80 -57.31 10.98
CA ALA A 605 -4.55 -57.65 11.67
C ALA A 605 -4.36 -56.70 12.86
N PRO A 606 -4.04 -57.19 14.07
CA PRO A 606 -3.89 -56.35 15.27
C PRO A 606 -2.56 -55.59 15.25
N PHE A 607 -2.37 -54.76 14.22
CA PHE A 607 -1.22 -53.93 13.93
C PHE A 607 -1.66 -52.48 13.99
N TYR A 608 -1.13 -51.74 14.95
CA TYR A 608 -1.70 -50.46 15.38
C TYR A 608 -0.69 -49.32 15.29
N ALA A 609 -1.22 -48.12 15.11
CA ALA A 609 -0.52 -46.86 15.29
C ALA A 609 -1.17 -46.12 16.46
N GLU A 610 -0.37 -45.81 17.49
CA GLU A 610 -0.75 -44.97 18.62
C GLU A 610 -0.05 -43.62 18.49
N VAL A 611 -0.81 -42.53 18.59
CA VAL A 611 -0.25 -41.17 18.54
C VAL A 611 0.53 -40.88 19.83
N ILE A 612 1.77 -40.43 19.71
CA ILE A 612 2.64 -40.15 20.88
C ILE A 612 2.88 -38.65 21.11
N GLU A 613 2.69 -37.83 20.08
CA GLU A 613 2.74 -36.37 20.17
C GLU A 613 1.37 -35.81 20.58
N GLU A 614 1.34 -34.60 21.17
CA GLU A 614 0.09 -33.99 21.65
C GLU A 614 -0.97 -33.90 20.54
N THR A 615 -0.55 -33.60 19.31
CA THR A 615 -1.40 -33.60 18.12
C THR A 615 -0.52 -33.91 16.90
N ILE A 616 -1.05 -34.67 15.95
CA ILE A 616 -0.41 -34.89 14.64
C ILE A 616 -1.40 -34.66 13.50
N ASP A 617 -0.86 -34.25 12.36
CA ASP A 617 -1.60 -34.09 11.11
C ASP A 617 -1.80 -35.43 10.39
N THR A 618 -2.94 -35.53 9.72
CA THR A 618 -3.29 -36.63 8.81
C THR A 618 -3.33 -36.14 7.36
N TYR A 619 -3.03 -37.00 6.39
CA TYR A 619 -2.87 -36.65 4.98
C TYR A 619 -3.64 -37.62 4.07
N ALA A 620 -4.24 -37.12 2.99
CA ALA A 620 -4.94 -37.98 2.02
C ALA A 620 -3.97 -38.90 1.23
N THR A 621 -2.70 -38.52 1.15
CA THR A 621 -1.61 -39.23 0.48
C THR A 621 -0.36 -39.24 1.37
N PRO A 622 0.61 -40.15 1.19
CA PRO A 622 1.81 -40.25 2.03
C PRO A 622 2.85 -39.14 1.74
N VAL A 623 2.40 -37.89 1.61
CA VAL A 623 3.21 -36.69 1.41
C VAL A 623 2.54 -35.50 2.09
N SER A 624 3.33 -34.66 2.75
CA SER A 624 2.82 -33.49 3.48
C SER A 624 2.51 -32.30 2.57
N SER A 625 3.07 -32.28 1.35
CA SER A 625 2.89 -31.20 0.37
C SER A 625 1.43 -31.01 -0.07
N ASN A 626 0.63 -32.07 -0.04
CA ASN A 626 -0.81 -32.01 -0.38
C ASN A 626 -1.67 -31.45 0.76
N GLY A 627 -1.04 -31.17 1.91
CA GLY A 627 -1.70 -30.59 3.06
C GLY A 627 -2.34 -31.58 4.01
N ALA A 628 -2.40 -31.18 5.28
CA ALA A 628 -3.13 -31.90 6.32
C ALA A 628 -4.64 -31.84 6.07
N ALA A 629 -5.33 -32.96 6.27
CA ALA A 629 -6.77 -33.11 6.17
C ALA A 629 -7.44 -32.93 7.53
N TYR A 630 -6.96 -33.65 8.55
CA TYR A 630 -7.49 -33.66 9.91
C TYR A 630 -6.38 -33.80 10.94
N GLU A 631 -6.71 -33.55 12.20
CA GLU A 631 -5.80 -33.74 13.33
C GLU A 631 -6.26 -34.88 14.22
N ILE A 632 -5.30 -35.59 14.80
CA ILE A 632 -5.54 -36.63 15.79
C ILE A 632 -4.59 -36.44 16.98
N TYR A 633 -5.03 -36.87 18.16
CA TYR A 633 -4.43 -36.48 19.44
C TYR A 633 -3.69 -37.64 20.11
N LYS A 634 -2.74 -37.29 20.99
CA LYS A 634 -1.98 -38.25 21.79
C LYS A 634 -2.83 -39.35 22.40
N GLY A 635 -2.34 -40.57 22.35
CA GLY A 635 -2.98 -41.77 22.86
C GLY A 635 -4.14 -42.27 21.99
N MET A 636 -4.53 -41.58 20.92
CA MET A 636 -5.47 -42.16 19.95
C MET A 636 -4.79 -43.30 19.20
N THR A 637 -5.50 -44.44 19.13
CA THR A 637 -4.98 -45.65 18.48
C THR A 637 -5.88 -46.08 17.32
N ASP A 638 -5.28 -46.50 16.22
CA ASP A 638 -6.00 -47.01 15.04
C ASP A 638 -5.23 -48.16 14.37
N TYR A 639 -5.91 -48.96 13.55
CA TYR A 639 -5.29 -50.00 12.73
C TYR A 639 -4.42 -49.39 11.65
N VAL A 640 -3.20 -49.89 11.50
CA VAL A 640 -2.36 -49.61 10.33
C VAL A 640 -2.85 -50.46 9.17
N THR A 641 -3.11 -49.84 8.03
CA THR A 641 -3.55 -50.49 6.79
C THR A 641 -2.52 -50.34 5.66
N GLY A 642 -1.41 -49.65 5.90
CA GLY A 642 -0.33 -49.52 4.92
C GLY A 642 0.83 -48.70 5.47
N MET A 643 2.02 -48.85 4.88
CA MET A 643 3.18 -48.02 5.22
C MET A 643 4.02 -47.80 3.97
N THR A 644 4.56 -46.59 3.81
CA THR A 644 5.48 -46.25 2.73
C THR A 644 6.30 -45.02 3.10
N GLY A 645 7.60 -45.05 2.79
CA GLY A 645 8.52 -43.98 3.16
C GLY A 645 8.41 -43.59 4.64
N ASN A 646 8.11 -42.32 4.91
CA ASN A 646 7.94 -41.78 6.27
C ASN A 646 6.52 -41.88 6.83
N TYR A 647 5.58 -42.55 6.16
CA TYR A 647 4.16 -42.51 6.51
C TYR A 647 3.57 -43.91 6.80
N ALA A 648 2.57 -43.93 7.67
CA ALA A 648 1.69 -45.06 7.91
C ALA A 648 0.25 -44.65 7.59
N ARG A 649 -0.53 -45.54 6.97
CA ARG A 649 -1.95 -45.34 6.68
C ARG A 649 -2.77 -45.97 7.79
N ILE A 650 -3.71 -45.21 8.37
CA ILE A 650 -4.63 -45.69 9.40
C ILE A 650 -5.94 -46.23 8.78
N SER A 651 -6.89 -46.74 9.56
CA SER A 651 -8.07 -47.45 9.04
C SER A 651 -9.04 -46.54 8.27
N SER A 652 -9.05 -45.25 8.60
CA SER A 652 -9.80 -44.22 7.86
C SER A 652 -9.24 -43.94 6.46
N GLY A 653 -8.11 -44.55 6.09
CA GLY A 653 -7.41 -44.32 4.83
C GLY A 653 -6.49 -43.09 4.84
N GLN A 654 -6.50 -42.31 5.91
CA GLN A 654 -5.57 -41.19 6.08
C GLN A 654 -4.15 -41.69 6.39
N TRP A 655 -3.15 -40.90 6.00
CA TRP A 655 -1.74 -41.15 6.27
C TRP A 655 -1.24 -40.26 7.40
N VAL A 656 -0.38 -40.78 8.26
CA VAL A 656 0.25 -40.07 9.37
C VAL A 656 1.75 -40.23 9.32
N ASN A 657 2.50 -39.23 9.78
CA ASN A 657 3.95 -39.31 9.83
C ASN A 657 4.39 -40.29 10.92
N LYS A 658 5.24 -41.26 10.57
CA LYS A 658 5.74 -42.28 11.48
C LYS A 658 6.50 -41.72 12.68
N LYS A 659 7.04 -40.50 12.60
CA LYS A 659 7.74 -39.86 13.73
C LYS A 659 6.80 -39.54 14.92
N GLY A 660 5.54 -39.23 14.64
CA GLY A 660 4.56 -38.84 15.65
C GLY A 660 3.71 -39.99 16.20
N ILE A 661 4.02 -41.23 15.81
CA ILE A 661 3.29 -42.43 16.23
C ILE A 661 4.22 -43.54 16.71
N ASN A 662 3.71 -44.40 17.58
CA ASN A 662 4.30 -45.70 17.90
C ASN A 662 3.54 -46.80 17.14
N ILE A 663 4.27 -47.67 16.45
CA ILE A 663 3.70 -48.78 15.67
C ILE A 663 3.99 -50.10 16.37
N TYR A 664 2.96 -50.90 16.65
CA TYR A 664 3.11 -52.17 17.37
C TYR A 664 2.06 -53.22 16.99
N THR A 665 2.33 -54.48 17.34
CA THR A 665 1.39 -55.61 17.18
C THR A 665 0.97 -56.13 18.55
N THR A 666 -0.31 -56.46 18.76
CA THR A 666 -0.80 -57.11 19.99
C THR A 666 -1.75 -58.27 19.67
N ARG A 667 -2.20 -59.02 20.69
CA ARG A 667 -3.21 -60.08 20.54
C ARG A 667 -4.65 -59.56 20.66
N SER A 668 -4.85 -58.40 21.27
CA SER A 668 -6.19 -57.82 21.50
C SER A 668 -6.67 -57.03 20.29
N GLN A 669 -7.96 -57.14 19.97
CA GLN A 669 -8.60 -56.27 18.98
C GLN A 669 -8.99 -54.93 19.63
N LEU A 670 -8.77 -53.84 18.90
CA LEU A 670 -9.22 -52.52 19.31
C LEU A 670 -10.66 -52.33 18.86
N GLN A 671 -11.56 -52.14 19.82
CA GLN A 671 -12.95 -51.81 19.54
C GLN A 671 -13.49 -50.87 20.63
N ALA A 672 -13.63 -49.60 20.29
CA ALA A 672 -14.21 -48.59 21.16
C ALA A 672 -15.74 -48.73 21.23
N THR A 673 -16.30 -48.36 22.37
CA THR A 673 -17.75 -48.22 22.57
C THR A 673 -18.05 -46.80 23.02
N ILE A 674 -19.08 -46.20 22.43
CA ILE A 674 -19.61 -44.91 22.88
C ILE A 674 -20.57 -45.22 24.03
N LYS A 675 -20.19 -44.84 25.24
CA LYS A 675 -20.98 -45.12 26.45
C LYS A 675 -22.09 -44.11 26.65
N LYS A 676 -21.83 -42.85 26.30
CA LYS A 676 -22.72 -41.72 26.53
C LYS A 676 -22.58 -40.70 25.40
N ALA A 677 -23.68 -40.06 25.05
CA ALA A 677 -23.73 -38.94 24.11
C ALA A 677 -24.64 -37.84 24.68
N GLU A 678 -24.06 -36.69 25.01
CA GLU A 678 -24.78 -35.53 25.54
C GLU A 678 -24.64 -34.34 24.59
N TYR A 679 -25.77 -33.67 24.33
CA TYR A 679 -25.82 -32.51 23.46
C TYR A 679 -26.17 -31.28 24.28
N ASN A 680 -25.34 -30.24 24.18
CA ASN A 680 -25.51 -28.99 24.94
C ASN A 680 -25.50 -27.79 23.99
N ILE A 681 -26.34 -26.80 24.28
CA ILE A 681 -26.37 -25.51 23.58
C ILE A 681 -25.72 -24.47 24.50
N GLY A 682 -24.61 -23.91 24.05
CA GLY A 682 -23.98 -22.74 24.64
C GLY A 682 -24.26 -21.46 23.84
N GLU A 683 -23.68 -20.36 24.30
CA GLU A 683 -23.84 -19.03 23.69
C GLU A 683 -23.23 -18.95 22.29
N LYS A 684 -21.94 -19.29 22.15
CA LYS A 684 -21.23 -19.32 20.86
C LYS A 684 -21.14 -20.73 20.23
N TRP A 685 -21.25 -21.78 21.03
CA TRP A 685 -20.97 -23.16 20.62
C TRP A 685 -22.09 -24.12 21.01
N GLU A 686 -22.51 -24.98 20.08
CA GLU A 686 -23.24 -26.20 20.40
C GLU A 686 -22.26 -27.38 20.43
N THR A 687 -22.40 -28.26 21.42
CA THR A 687 -21.42 -29.33 21.67
C THR A 687 -22.08 -30.70 21.77
N LEU A 688 -21.54 -31.69 21.06
CA LEU A 688 -21.79 -33.10 21.32
C LEU A 688 -20.61 -33.66 22.13
N GLN A 689 -20.85 -34.00 23.39
CA GLN A 689 -19.90 -34.67 24.26
C GLN A 689 -20.11 -36.19 24.22
N LEU A 690 -19.05 -36.92 23.89
CA LEU A 690 -19.06 -38.39 23.83
C LEU A 690 -18.09 -38.97 24.85
N GLU A 691 -18.57 -39.94 25.64
CA GLU A 691 -17.74 -40.78 26.50
C GLU A 691 -17.37 -42.07 25.75
N LEU A 692 -16.07 -42.36 25.65
CA LEU A 692 -15.52 -43.49 24.90
C LEU A 692 -14.82 -44.48 25.84
N SER A 693 -14.95 -45.78 25.56
CA SER A 693 -14.18 -46.80 26.28
C SER A 693 -12.69 -46.81 25.94
N SER A 694 -12.30 -46.19 24.83
CA SER A 694 -10.92 -46.12 24.35
C SER A 694 -10.71 -44.89 23.47
N PRO A 695 -9.53 -44.26 23.51
CA PRO A 695 -9.20 -43.13 22.65
C PRO A 695 -8.97 -43.60 21.21
N VAL A 696 -9.91 -43.27 20.33
CA VAL A 696 -9.85 -43.59 18.89
C VAL A 696 -9.93 -42.30 18.05
N PRO A 697 -9.33 -42.27 16.85
CA PRO A 697 -9.46 -41.12 15.96
C PRO A 697 -10.90 -40.77 15.62
N ALA A 698 -11.14 -39.48 15.43
CA ALA A 698 -12.39 -38.97 14.92
C ALA A 698 -12.17 -37.84 13.91
N PHE A 699 -13.04 -37.78 12.91
CA PHE A 699 -12.93 -36.87 11.77
C PHE A 699 -14.26 -36.14 11.57
N SER A 700 -14.21 -34.81 11.53
CA SER A 700 -15.40 -33.98 11.27
C SER A 700 -15.35 -33.31 9.91
N SER A 701 -16.49 -33.21 9.24
CA SER A 701 -16.63 -32.50 7.95
C SER A 701 -17.98 -31.78 7.86
N PHE A 702 -18.05 -30.76 6.99
CA PHE A 702 -19.26 -30.00 6.70
C PHE A 702 -19.42 -29.78 5.20
N ASP A 703 -20.61 -30.08 4.66
CA ASP A 703 -20.91 -29.91 3.23
C ASP A 703 -21.77 -28.67 2.92
N GLY A 704 -22.10 -27.86 3.93
CA GLY A 704 -23.01 -26.71 3.82
C GLY A 704 -24.36 -26.94 4.49
N ASN A 705 -24.82 -28.19 4.59
CA ASN A 705 -26.10 -28.54 5.21
C ASN A 705 -25.95 -29.57 6.33
N VAL A 706 -24.90 -30.40 6.28
CA VAL A 706 -24.70 -31.53 7.17
C VAL A 706 -23.32 -31.47 7.80
N VAL A 707 -23.27 -31.53 9.13
CA VAL A 707 -22.04 -31.80 9.88
C VAL A 707 -21.95 -33.31 10.12
N LYS A 708 -20.84 -33.92 9.69
CA LYS A 708 -20.57 -35.35 9.91
C LYS A 708 -19.42 -35.51 10.89
N LEU A 709 -19.56 -36.42 11.84
CA LEU A 709 -18.50 -36.86 12.75
C LEU A 709 -18.33 -38.36 12.61
N GLU A 710 -17.22 -38.79 12.04
CA GLU A 710 -16.83 -40.20 11.94
C GLU A 710 -15.87 -40.55 13.08
N ILE A 711 -16.10 -41.68 13.75
CA ILE A 711 -15.29 -42.20 14.85
C ILE A 711 -14.79 -43.59 14.44
N SER A 712 -13.47 -43.70 14.27
CA SER A 712 -12.82 -44.95 13.87
C SER A 712 -12.92 -46.00 14.98
N ASN A 713 -13.00 -47.27 14.59
CA ASN A 713 -13.02 -48.43 15.49
C ASN A 713 -14.11 -48.42 16.58
N ALA A 714 -15.20 -47.69 16.39
CA ALA A 714 -16.35 -47.69 17.29
C ALA A 714 -17.39 -48.75 16.87
N ALA A 715 -17.81 -49.61 17.79
CA ALA A 715 -18.76 -50.69 17.50
C ALA A 715 -20.23 -50.24 17.42
N LYS A 716 -20.59 -49.24 18.23
CA LYS A 716 -21.97 -48.82 18.43
C LYS A 716 -22.02 -47.38 18.92
N GLY A 717 -22.91 -46.59 18.32
CA GLY A 717 -23.22 -45.23 18.75
C GLY A 717 -24.37 -45.12 19.73
N VAL A 718 -24.44 -43.99 20.42
CA VAL A 718 -25.55 -43.60 21.30
C VAL A 718 -26.15 -42.32 20.71
N LEU A 719 -27.43 -42.34 20.36
CA LEU A 719 -28.08 -41.17 19.77
C LEU A 719 -28.30 -40.12 20.85
N PRO A 720 -27.81 -38.87 20.69
CA PRO A 720 -28.09 -37.80 21.64
C PRO A 720 -29.50 -37.26 21.45
N VAL A 721 -30.02 -36.55 22.46
CA VAL A 721 -31.28 -35.79 22.35
C VAL A 721 -30.95 -34.35 21.97
N LEU A 722 -31.47 -33.88 20.83
CA LEU A 722 -31.33 -32.48 20.42
C LEU A 722 -32.36 -31.60 21.16
N PRO A 723 -31.94 -30.52 21.83
CA PRO A 723 -32.89 -29.53 22.36
C PRO A 723 -33.65 -28.81 21.21
N PRO A 724 -34.88 -28.33 21.45
CA PRO A 724 -35.68 -27.66 20.41
C PRO A 724 -34.99 -26.48 19.73
N ASP A 725 -34.15 -25.74 20.48
CA ASP A 725 -33.48 -24.53 20.03
C ASP A 725 -32.13 -24.77 19.33
N SER A 726 -31.77 -26.04 19.08
CA SER A 726 -30.54 -26.37 18.35
C SER A 726 -30.56 -25.84 16.92
N VAL A 727 -29.38 -25.52 16.36
CA VAL A 727 -29.22 -25.22 14.93
C VAL A 727 -29.54 -26.43 14.03
N PHE A 728 -29.52 -27.65 14.58
CA PHE A 728 -29.77 -28.88 13.84
C PHE A 728 -31.24 -29.30 13.91
N ALA A 729 -31.79 -29.73 12.78
CA ALA A 729 -33.12 -30.30 12.68
C ALA A 729 -33.16 -31.77 13.10
N SER A 730 -32.06 -32.50 12.88
CA SER A 730 -31.98 -33.92 13.22
C SER A 730 -30.55 -34.37 13.40
N VAL A 731 -30.40 -35.46 14.16
CA VAL A 731 -29.17 -36.25 14.27
C VAL A 731 -29.51 -37.71 13.96
N SER A 732 -28.68 -38.36 13.14
CA SER A 732 -28.76 -39.79 12.86
C SER A 732 -27.40 -40.45 12.96
N ILE A 733 -27.38 -41.77 13.11
CA ILE A 733 -26.15 -42.57 13.19
C ILE A 733 -26.11 -43.56 12.03
N LEU A 734 -25.01 -43.57 11.30
CA LEU A 734 -24.61 -44.69 10.45
C LEU A 734 -23.50 -45.45 11.15
N GLN A 735 -23.59 -46.78 11.22
CA GLN A 735 -22.55 -47.58 11.86
C GLN A 735 -22.31 -48.89 11.11
N ASN A 736 -21.06 -49.34 11.12
CA ASN A 736 -20.65 -50.66 10.66
C ASN A 736 -19.80 -51.34 11.75
N ALA A 737 -19.20 -52.50 11.46
CA ALA A 737 -18.44 -53.24 12.46
C ALA A 737 -17.17 -52.51 12.96
N GLN A 738 -16.73 -51.47 12.25
CA GLN A 738 -15.53 -50.71 12.53
C GLN A 738 -15.83 -49.24 12.85
N ASN A 739 -16.82 -48.58 12.26
CA ASN A 739 -16.96 -47.12 12.42
C ASN A 739 -18.38 -46.73 12.86
N VAL A 740 -18.48 -45.66 13.64
CA VAL A 740 -19.72 -44.94 13.93
C VAL A 740 -19.62 -43.54 13.31
N GLN A 741 -20.66 -43.12 12.60
CA GLN A 741 -20.77 -41.80 12.02
C GLN A 741 -22.05 -41.11 12.50
N TYR A 742 -21.91 -39.95 13.14
CA TYR A 742 -23.01 -39.05 13.44
C TYR A 742 -23.23 -38.11 12.26
N ILE A 743 -24.49 -37.93 11.88
CA ILE A 743 -24.92 -37.05 10.79
C ILE A 743 -25.91 -36.05 11.38
N PHE A 744 -25.47 -34.80 11.50
CA PHE A 744 -26.27 -33.68 11.99
C PHE A 744 -26.75 -32.84 10.80
N ALA A 745 -28.05 -32.82 10.53
CA ALA A 745 -28.64 -32.02 9.46
C ALA A 745 -29.13 -30.67 10.01
N LEU A 746 -28.71 -29.57 9.39
CA LEU A 746 -29.12 -28.21 9.77
C LEU A 746 -30.62 -27.99 9.51
N LYS A 747 -31.22 -27.09 10.29
CA LYS A 747 -32.52 -26.50 9.93
C LYS A 747 -32.37 -25.66 8.66
N ASN A 748 -33.40 -25.62 7.82
CA ASN A 748 -33.37 -24.98 6.51
C ASN A 748 -33.06 -23.48 6.53
N ASP A 749 -33.22 -22.81 7.67
CA ASP A 749 -33.05 -21.38 7.88
C ASP A 749 -31.84 -21.05 8.77
N HIS A 750 -31.01 -22.05 9.09
CA HIS A 750 -29.85 -21.91 9.96
C HIS A 750 -28.54 -22.14 9.20
N SER A 751 -27.44 -21.65 9.77
CA SER A 751 -26.08 -21.92 9.32
C SER A 751 -25.14 -22.09 10.50
N ILE A 752 -23.88 -22.43 10.22
CA ILE A 752 -22.79 -22.51 11.21
C ILE A 752 -21.57 -21.76 10.66
N GLU A 753 -20.69 -21.32 11.55
CA GLU A 753 -19.46 -20.59 11.20
C GLU A 753 -18.19 -21.36 11.58
N GLY A 754 -18.33 -22.59 12.04
CA GLY A 754 -17.20 -23.44 12.35
C GLY A 754 -17.59 -24.75 13.01
N TYR A 755 -16.67 -25.69 13.00
CA TYR A 755 -16.77 -26.96 13.70
C TYR A 755 -15.36 -27.51 13.98
N PHE A 756 -15.19 -28.25 15.07
CA PHE A 756 -13.94 -28.99 15.32
C PHE A 756 -14.15 -30.04 16.40
N VAL A 757 -13.26 -31.04 16.44
CA VAL A 757 -13.25 -32.09 17.46
C VAL A 757 -12.16 -31.81 18.47
N GLU A 758 -12.46 -32.00 19.75
CA GLU A 758 -11.48 -31.97 20.83
C GLU A 758 -11.45 -33.31 21.54
N LYS A 759 -10.26 -33.74 21.94
CA LYS A 759 -10.10 -34.86 22.86
C LYS A 759 -10.38 -34.41 24.30
N THR A 760 -11.14 -35.21 25.04
CA THR A 760 -11.30 -35.09 26.49
C THR A 760 -10.63 -36.28 27.19
N PRO A 761 -10.44 -36.25 28.53
CA PRO A 761 -9.87 -37.40 29.25
C PRO A 761 -10.62 -38.71 28.99
N ASP A 762 -11.95 -38.64 28.92
CA ASP A 762 -12.83 -39.82 28.83
C ASP A 762 -13.48 -40.00 27.45
N GLY A 763 -13.09 -39.20 26.44
CA GLY A 763 -13.65 -39.31 25.09
C GLY A 763 -13.36 -38.11 24.19
N LEU A 764 -14.41 -37.55 23.58
CA LEU A 764 -14.28 -36.43 22.64
C LEU A 764 -15.48 -35.50 22.66
N VAL A 765 -15.27 -34.27 22.20
CA VAL A 765 -16.31 -33.25 22.02
C VAL A 765 -16.28 -32.75 20.59
N LEU A 766 -17.41 -32.82 19.88
CA LEU A 766 -17.61 -32.07 18.64
C LEU A 766 -18.21 -30.71 19.01
N ASN A 767 -17.48 -29.65 18.68
CA ASN A 767 -17.91 -28.27 18.81
C ASN A 767 -18.44 -27.76 17.47
N THR A 768 -19.56 -27.04 17.47
CA THR A 768 -20.14 -26.37 16.30
C THR A 768 -20.42 -24.90 16.64
N LYS A 769 -19.89 -23.97 15.84
CA LYS A 769 -19.99 -22.52 16.07
C LYS A 769 -21.30 -21.99 15.52
N LYS A 770 -22.08 -21.32 16.37
CA LYS A 770 -23.27 -20.58 15.95
C LYS A 770 -22.84 -19.29 15.23
N PRO A 771 -23.61 -18.79 14.25
CA PRO A 771 -23.28 -17.54 13.61
C PRO A 771 -23.35 -16.36 14.57
N ILE A 772 -22.42 -15.41 14.42
CA ILE A 772 -22.37 -14.20 15.25
C ILE A 772 -22.89 -13.02 14.43
N ALA A 773 -23.64 -12.13 15.09
CA ALA A 773 -24.18 -10.92 14.49
C ALA A 773 -23.41 -9.67 14.94
N ALA A 774 -23.38 -8.66 14.08
CA ALA A 774 -22.90 -7.33 14.42
C ALA A 774 -23.74 -6.70 15.55
N ALA A 775 -23.13 -5.82 16.34
CA ALA A 775 -23.82 -4.98 17.31
C ALA A 775 -24.48 -3.76 16.61
N ASP A 776 -25.51 -3.20 17.24
CA ASP A 776 -26.09 -1.93 16.78
C ASP A 776 -25.20 -0.74 17.19
N GLY A 777 -25.11 0.27 16.33
CA GLY A 777 -24.45 1.55 16.63
C GLY A 777 -23.14 1.80 15.89
N ASN A 778 -22.28 2.65 16.46
CA ASN A 778 -21.05 3.13 15.80
C ASN A 778 -19.86 2.16 15.90
N GLU A 779 -19.95 1.14 16.77
CA GLU A 779 -18.95 0.08 16.93
C GLU A 779 -19.57 -1.28 16.59
N PRO A 780 -19.94 -1.52 15.32
CA PRO A 780 -20.72 -2.69 14.92
C PRO A 780 -19.99 -4.03 15.14
N LEU A 781 -18.67 -4.01 15.33
CA LEU A 781 -17.86 -5.20 15.59
C LEU A 781 -17.60 -5.46 17.08
N SER A 782 -18.26 -4.74 17.98
CA SER A 782 -18.12 -4.94 19.43
C SER A 782 -18.42 -6.41 19.82
N GLY A 783 -17.47 -7.03 20.52
CA GLY A 783 -17.56 -8.44 20.94
C GLY A 783 -17.14 -9.49 19.89
N ILE A 784 -16.74 -9.03 18.68
CA ILE A 784 -16.24 -9.88 17.60
C ILE A 784 -14.71 -9.91 17.65
N VAL A 785 -14.14 -11.13 17.61
CA VAL A 785 -12.69 -11.34 17.56
C VAL A 785 -12.25 -11.66 16.14
N ILE A 786 -11.36 -10.87 15.56
CA ILE A 786 -10.85 -11.10 14.20
C ILE A 786 -9.35 -11.36 14.28
N MET A 787 -8.88 -12.43 13.66
CA MET A 787 -7.45 -12.68 13.53
C MET A 787 -6.96 -12.30 12.13
N LEU A 788 -5.99 -11.39 12.08
CA LEU A 788 -5.26 -11.02 10.88
C LEU A 788 -3.95 -11.80 10.79
N ASP A 789 -3.66 -12.29 9.60
CA ASP A 789 -2.44 -13.03 9.30
C ASP A 789 -1.68 -12.36 8.16
N PRO A 790 -0.72 -11.45 8.45
CA PRO A 790 0.13 -10.90 7.41
C PRO A 790 1.06 -11.99 6.89
N GLY A 791 0.89 -12.40 5.63
CA GLY A 791 1.66 -13.47 4.99
C GLY A 791 3.17 -13.23 5.05
N HIS A 792 3.96 -14.30 5.00
CA HIS A 792 5.44 -14.27 5.03
C HIS A 792 6.02 -13.62 6.30
N GLY A 793 7.29 -13.20 6.28
CA GLY A 793 7.97 -12.53 7.39
C GLY A 793 9.34 -13.12 7.73
N GLY A 794 10.22 -12.29 8.27
CA GLY A 794 11.60 -12.64 8.58
C GLY A 794 12.39 -13.00 7.33
N SER A 795 12.87 -14.24 7.29
CA SER A 795 13.67 -14.79 6.19
C SER A 795 12.84 -15.15 4.94
N ASP A 796 11.53 -15.29 5.09
CA ASP A 796 10.62 -15.47 3.96
C ASP A 796 10.14 -14.08 3.50
N SER A 797 10.67 -13.61 2.38
CA SER A 797 10.31 -12.31 1.79
C SER A 797 8.94 -12.32 1.11
N GLY A 798 8.42 -13.50 0.77
CA GLY A 798 7.41 -13.65 -0.28
C GLY A 798 7.92 -13.13 -1.62
N ALA A 799 7.01 -12.71 -2.49
CA ALA A 799 7.31 -12.18 -3.81
C ALA A 799 8.17 -10.89 -3.76
N LEU A 800 9.08 -10.78 -4.71
CA LEU A 800 9.93 -9.60 -4.90
C LEU A 800 9.40 -8.74 -6.05
N GLY A 801 9.20 -7.46 -5.73
CA GLY A 801 8.79 -6.45 -6.70
C GLY A 801 10.00 -5.74 -7.34
N PRO A 802 9.74 -4.73 -8.19
CA PRO A 802 10.72 -3.83 -8.79
C PRO A 802 11.82 -3.26 -7.87
N LEU A 803 11.54 -3.09 -6.58
CA LEU A 803 12.49 -2.59 -5.58
C LEU A 803 13.20 -3.71 -4.78
N GLY A 804 12.99 -4.97 -5.14
CA GLY A 804 13.63 -6.12 -4.49
C GLY A 804 13.11 -6.36 -3.08
N LEU A 805 14.02 -6.38 -2.09
CA LEU A 805 13.67 -6.62 -0.69
C LEU A 805 12.92 -5.42 -0.08
N ASP A 806 13.24 -4.22 -0.56
CA ASP A 806 12.52 -3.00 -0.21
C ASP A 806 11.09 -3.12 -0.76
N ASN A 807 10.10 -3.05 0.13
CA ASN A 807 8.69 -3.29 -0.21
C ASN A 807 8.39 -4.68 -0.80
N SER A 808 9.15 -5.71 -0.40
CA SER A 808 8.80 -7.11 -0.63
C SER A 808 7.38 -7.45 -0.13
N GLU A 809 6.81 -8.56 -0.62
CA GLU A 809 5.46 -9.00 -0.24
C GLU A 809 5.25 -9.05 1.29
N LYS A 810 6.21 -9.56 2.06
CA LYS A 810 6.13 -9.57 3.53
C LYS A 810 5.90 -8.17 4.14
N THR A 811 6.44 -7.14 3.51
CA THR A 811 6.36 -5.73 3.95
C THR A 811 5.01 -5.15 3.56
N ILE A 812 4.58 -5.37 2.32
CA ILE A 812 3.25 -4.98 1.82
C ILE A 812 2.16 -5.59 2.70
N ASN A 813 2.22 -6.90 2.93
CA ASN A 813 1.23 -7.62 3.73
C ASN A 813 1.16 -7.10 5.17
N LEU A 814 2.31 -6.85 5.81
CA LEU A 814 2.36 -6.31 7.17
C LEU A 814 1.75 -4.91 7.24
N ASN A 815 2.14 -4.03 6.31
CA ASN A 815 1.69 -2.65 6.30
C ASN A 815 0.18 -2.54 6.05
N THR A 816 -0.36 -3.36 5.15
CA THR A 816 -1.81 -3.45 4.91
C THR A 816 -2.54 -4.03 6.12
N ALA A 817 -1.99 -5.06 6.75
CA ALA A 817 -2.61 -5.69 7.92
C ALA A 817 -2.66 -4.78 9.15
N LEU A 818 -1.62 -3.98 9.40
CA LEU A 818 -1.62 -2.99 10.49
C LEU A 818 -2.66 -1.88 10.28
N LYS A 819 -2.86 -1.46 9.02
CA LYS A 819 -3.94 -0.51 8.68
C LYS A 819 -5.30 -1.15 8.87
N LEU A 820 -5.48 -2.39 8.40
CA LEU A 820 -6.74 -3.13 8.59
C LEU A 820 -7.03 -3.37 10.07
N GLN A 821 -6.01 -3.64 10.89
CA GLN A 821 -6.15 -3.73 12.33
C GLN A 821 -6.76 -2.44 12.89
N ALA A 822 -6.19 -1.28 12.56
CA ALA A 822 -6.67 0.01 13.05
C ALA A 822 -8.14 0.29 12.66
N GLU A 823 -8.52 -0.02 11.41
CA GLU A 823 -9.90 0.12 10.92
C GLU A 823 -10.88 -0.81 11.66
N LEU A 824 -10.50 -2.08 11.85
CA LEU A 824 -11.34 -3.05 12.55
C LEU A 824 -11.48 -2.72 14.05
N GLU A 825 -10.40 -2.29 14.71
CA GLU A 825 -10.42 -1.85 16.11
C GLU A 825 -11.25 -0.57 16.28
N HIS A 826 -11.18 0.37 15.34
CA HIS A 826 -12.04 1.57 15.34
C HIS A 826 -13.54 1.21 15.28
N LEU A 827 -13.88 0.11 14.61
CA LEU A 827 -15.24 -0.42 14.53
C LEU A 827 -15.62 -1.33 15.72
N GLY A 828 -14.76 -1.45 16.74
CA GLY A 828 -15.02 -2.17 17.99
C GLY A 828 -14.55 -3.63 18.03
N ALA A 829 -13.90 -4.14 16.97
CA ALA A 829 -13.41 -5.52 16.96
C ALA A 829 -12.22 -5.70 17.92
N THR A 830 -12.11 -6.88 18.51
CA THR A 830 -10.84 -7.32 19.13
C THR A 830 -9.98 -7.96 18.04
N VAL A 831 -8.88 -7.30 17.66
CA VAL A 831 -7.99 -7.81 16.61
C VAL A 831 -6.80 -8.57 17.20
N LEU A 832 -6.59 -9.78 16.71
CA LEU A 832 -5.41 -10.60 16.98
C LEU A 832 -4.54 -10.64 15.73
N MET A 833 -3.22 -10.67 15.87
CA MET A 833 -2.31 -10.77 14.73
C MET A 833 -1.34 -11.94 14.89
N THR A 834 -1.08 -12.69 13.82
CA THR A 834 -0.05 -13.74 13.83
C THR A 834 1.36 -13.16 13.89
N ARG A 835 1.54 -11.91 13.42
CA ARG A 835 2.72 -11.07 13.63
C ARG A 835 2.35 -9.59 13.51
N THR A 836 3.06 -8.74 14.26
CA THR A 836 2.96 -7.27 14.21
C THR A 836 4.25 -6.60 13.73
N THR A 837 5.30 -7.39 13.53
CA THR A 837 6.62 -6.95 13.06
C THR A 837 7.16 -7.89 11.98
N ASP A 838 8.32 -7.57 11.41
CA ASP A 838 9.02 -8.46 10.49
C ASP A 838 9.71 -9.60 11.24
N MET A 839 9.01 -10.73 11.38
CA MET A 839 9.48 -11.92 12.08
C MET A 839 9.07 -13.21 11.37
N ASN A 840 9.86 -14.27 11.54
CA ASN A 840 9.52 -15.59 11.03
C ASN A 840 8.32 -16.15 11.80
N VAL A 841 7.26 -16.51 11.08
CA VAL A 841 6.13 -17.28 11.63
C VAL A 841 5.80 -18.41 10.66
N SER A 842 6.00 -19.66 11.10
CA SER A 842 5.71 -20.84 10.30
C SER A 842 4.21 -20.97 10.04
N LEU A 843 3.85 -21.64 8.95
CA LEU A 843 2.45 -21.94 8.63
C LEU A 843 1.74 -22.67 9.78
N GLU A 844 2.44 -23.63 10.41
CA GLU A 844 1.98 -24.37 11.59
C GLU A 844 1.68 -23.44 12.77
N ALA A 845 2.58 -22.50 13.08
CA ALA A 845 2.39 -21.56 14.19
C ALA A 845 1.20 -20.62 13.96
N ARG A 846 0.97 -20.17 12.71
CA ARG A 846 -0.21 -19.35 12.34
C ARG A 846 -1.51 -20.08 12.62
N LEU A 847 -1.58 -21.34 12.18
CA LEU A 847 -2.77 -22.17 12.36
C LEU A 847 -2.99 -22.54 13.84
N ALA A 848 -1.92 -22.84 14.57
CA ALA A 848 -1.97 -23.09 16.01
C ALA A 848 -2.45 -21.86 16.80
N ALA A 849 -1.99 -20.65 16.43
CA ALA A 849 -2.47 -19.41 17.03
C ALA A 849 -3.97 -19.20 16.80
N SER A 850 -4.43 -19.37 15.55
CA SER A 850 -5.86 -19.29 15.20
C SER A 850 -6.69 -20.32 15.96
N ARG A 851 -6.21 -21.56 16.09
CA ARG A 851 -6.90 -22.63 16.84
C ARG A 851 -7.05 -22.32 18.31
N LYS A 852 -5.98 -21.80 18.92
CA LYS A 852 -5.98 -21.44 20.33
C LYS A 852 -6.95 -20.29 20.61
N ALA A 853 -6.99 -19.31 19.71
CA ALA A 853 -7.83 -18.13 19.85
C ALA A 853 -9.30 -18.36 19.46
N ARG A 854 -9.57 -19.27 18.51
CA ARG A 854 -10.90 -19.53 17.92
C ARG A 854 -11.63 -18.24 17.51
N PRO A 855 -10.99 -17.37 16.69
CA PRO A 855 -11.57 -16.08 16.37
C PRO A 855 -12.92 -16.25 15.64
N ASP A 856 -13.69 -15.18 15.59
CA ASP A 856 -14.94 -15.07 14.86
C ASP A 856 -14.73 -14.92 13.35
N MET A 857 -13.54 -14.46 12.93
CA MET A 857 -13.07 -14.56 11.54
C MET A 857 -11.53 -14.63 11.49
N PHE A 858 -10.98 -15.30 10.47
CA PHE A 858 -9.56 -15.30 10.16
C PHE A 858 -9.32 -14.76 8.74
N ILE A 859 -8.45 -13.76 8.61
CA ILE A 859 -8.12 -13.11 7.34
C ILE A 859 -6.60 -13.13 7.14
N SER A 860 -6.13 -13.90 6.16
CA SER A 860 -4.73 -13.86 5.73
C SER A 860 -4.55 -12.88 4.58
N ILE A 861 -3.52 -12.03 4.65
CA ILE A 861 -3.25 -10.98 3.67
C ILE A 861 -1.97 -11.34 2.92
N HIS A 862 -2.11 -11.42 1.61
CA HIS A 862 -1.06 -11.75 0.64
C HIS A 862 -1.07 -10.81 -0.57
N ALA A 863 0.03 -10.84 -1.32
CA ALA A 863 0.17 -10.15 -2.59
C ALA A 863 0.97 -11.04 -3.56
N ASN A 864 0.29 -11.50 -4.59
CA ASN A 864 0.61 -12.67 -5.39
C ASN A 864 1.87 -12.51 -6.27
N SER A 865 2.28 -13.61 -6.88
CA SER A 865 3.27 -13.69 -7.96
C SER A 865 2.90 -14.83 -8.92
N MET A 866 3.51 -14.83 -10.09
CA MET A 866 3.45 -15.97 -11.02
C MET A 866 4.82 -16.66 -11.12
N ALA A 867 4.86 -17.80 -11.82
CA ALA A 867 6.10 -18.48 -12.15
C ALA A 867 6.99 -17.60 -13.06
N ASP A 868 8.32 -17.76 -12.95
CA ASP A 868 9.31 -16.94 -13.65
C ASP A 868 9.23 -17.00 -15.19
N ASN A 869 8.55 -18.00 -15.74
CA ASN A 869 8.34 -18.15 -17.18
C ASN A 869 7.00 -17.57 -17.67
N VAL A 870 6.33 -16.75 -16.87
CA VAL A 870 5.08 -16.06 -17.21
C VAL A 870 5.34 -14.57 -17.38
N ASP A 871 4.67 -13.94 -18.34
CA ASP A 871 4.73 -12.48 -18.50
C ASP A 871 3.85 -11.80 -17.43
N ILE A 872 4.42 -11.60 -16.25
CA ILE A 872 3.71 -11.09 -15.07
C ILE A 872 3.27 -9.63 -15.29
N SER A 873 3.90 -8.89 -16.20
CA SER A 873 3.51 -7.53 -16.57
C SER A 873 2.08 -7.43 -17.13
N LYS A 874 1.52 -8.57 -17.58
CA LYS A 874 0.16 -8.71 -18.12
C LYS A 874 -0.83 -9.38 -17.15
N VAL A 875 -0.41 -9.60 -15.89
CA VAL A 875 -1.23 -10.24 -14.86
C VAL A 875 -1.46 -9.24 -13.74
N ASP A 876 -2.72 -8.93 -13.45
CA ASP A 876 -3.14 -7.97 -12.43
C ASP A 876 -4.39 -8.48 -11.68
N GLY A 877 -4.79 -7.79 -10.61
CA GLY A 877 -6.11 -7.92 -10.03
C GLY A 877 -6.19 -8.64 -8.69
N PHE A 878 -7.37 -8.58 -8.10
CA PHE A 878 -7.69 -8.99 -6.74
C PHE A 878 -8.36 -10.36 -6.73
N SER A 879 -7.97 -11.24 -5.80
CA SER A 879 -8.63 -12.53 -5.60
C SER A 879 -8.74 -12.92 -4.13
N VAL A 880 -9.73 -13.75 -3.83
CA VAL A 880 -9.96 -14.26 -2.49
C VAL A 880 -10.05 -15.78 -2.51
N PHE A 881 -9.41 -16.42 -1.56
CA PHE A 881 -9.33 -17.86 -1.44
C PHE A 881 -9.98 -18.30 -0.13
N TYR A 882 -10.67 -19.42 -0.18
CA TYR A 882 -11.31 -20.03 0.98
C TYR A 882 -11.28 -21.55 0.84
N ARG A 883 -11.53 -22.27 1.95
CA ARG A 883 -11.68 -23.73 1.92
C ARG A 883 -13.07 -24.18 2.34
N GLU A 884 -13.50 -23.76 3.52
CA GLU A 884 -14.77 -24.21 4.12
C GLU A 884 -15.98 -23.54 3.48
N LYS A 885 -17.09 -24.27 3.37
CA LYS A 885 -18.30 -23.77 2.72
C LYS A 885 -18.85 -22.49 3.37
N PHE A 886 -18.78 -22.37 4.70
CA PHE A 886 -19.19 -21.17 5.43
C PHE A 886 -18.28 -19.95 5.19
N ALA A 887 -17.06 -20.15 4.67
CA ALA A 887 -16.14 -19.07 4.32
C ALA A 887 -16.34 -18.54 2.88
N GLN A 888 -17.23 -19.15 2.09
CA GLN A 888 -17.54 -18.67 0.74
C GLN A 888 -18.20 -17.29 0.75
N LEU A 889 -19.23 -17.09 1.57
CA LEU A 889 -19.95 -15.83 1.65
C LEU A 889 -19.06 -14.63 2.04
N PRO A 890 -18.22 -14.69 3.10
CA PRO A 890 -17.32 -13.57 3.40
C PRO A 890 -16.31 -13.34 2.28
N ALA A 891 -15.84 -14.39 1.59
CA ALA A 891 -14.96 -14.23 0.43
C ALA A 891 -15.64 -13.49 -0.73
N GLU A 892 -16.92 -13.79 -1.00
CA GLU A 892 -17.74 -13.09 -2.00
C GLU A 892 -17.98 -11.63 -1.65
N ILE A 893 -18.31 -11.34 -0.40
CA ILE A 893 -18.55 -9.97 0.08
C ILE A 893 -17.27 -9.15 -0.02
N VAL A 894 -16.15 -9.64 0.51
CA VAL A 894 -14.86 -8.95 0.45
C VAL A 894 -14.42 -8.73 -0.99
N SER A 895 -14.47 -9.77 -1.83
CA SER A 895 -14.08 -9.67 -3.24
C SER A 895 -14.91 -8.61 -3.97
N LYS A 896 -16.24 -8.67 -3.86
CA LYS A 896 -17.13 -7.72 -4.53
C LYS A 896 -16.92 -6.30 -4.03
N HIS A 897 -16.86 -6.10 -2.72
CA HIS A 897 -16.77 -4.77 -2.11
C HIS A 897 -15.47 -4.06 -2.50
N VAL A 898 -14.34 -4.76 -2.41
CA VAL A 898 -13.03 -4.22 -2.80
C VAL A 898 -12.98 -3.90 -4.29
N ILE A 899 -13.46 -4.81 -5.15
CA ILE A 899 -13.47 -4.62 -6.61
C ILE A 899 -14.31 -3.40 -7.00
N ASP A 900 -15.54 -3.31 -6.51
CA ASP A 900 -16.48 -2.26 -6.89
C ASP A 900 -16.00 -0.87 -6.42
N ASN A 901 -15.48 -0.77 -5.19
CA ASN A 901 -15.15 0.52 -4.59
C ASN A 901 -13.74 1.04 -4.96
N LEU A 902 -12.80 0.14 -5.25
CA LEU A 902 -11.42 0.50 -5.61
C LEU A 902 -11.11 0.31 -7.09
N GLY A 903 -12.09 -0.08 -7.91
CA GLY A 903 -11.94 -0.24 -9.36
C GLY A 903 -10.90 -1.29 -9.76
N ARG A 904 -10.75 -2.35 -8.95
CA ARG A 904 -9.73 -3.40 -9.15
C ARG A 904 -10.23 -4.47 -10.13
N ASN A 905 -9.33 -5.03 -10.94
CA ASN A 905 -9.68 -6.18 -11.79
C ASN A 905 -9.98 -7.42 -10.94
N SER A 906 -10.97 -8.22 -11.33
CA SER A 906 -11.27 -9.47 -10.66
C SER A 906 -10.37 -10.61 -11.16
N LYS A 907 -9.73 -11.33 -10.24
CA LYS A 907 -9.12 -12.65 -10.49
C LYS A 907 -9.93 -13.79 -9.87
N GLY A 908 -11.15 -13.51 -9.44
CA GLY A 908 -12.12 -14.48 -8.99
C GLY A 908 -11.93 -14.94 -7.54
N ILE A 909 -12.82 -15.85 -7.14
CA ILE A 909 -12.89 -16.43 -5.80
C ILE A 909 -12.66 -17.93 -5.94
N HIS A 910 -11.77 -18.48 -5.13
CA HIS A 910 -11.25 -19.82 -5.35
C HIS A 910 -11.38 -20.70 -4.11
N ASN A 911 -11.97 -21.88 -4.28
CA ASN A 911 -11.90 -22.93 -3.27
C ASN A 911 -10.52 -23.63 -3.35
N LYS A 912 -9.65 -23.39 -2.37
CA LYS A 912 -8.29 -23.94 -2.32
C LYS A 912 -7.92 -24.40 -0.92
N ASN A 913 -7.10 -25.46 -0.84
CA ASN A 913 -6.62 -26.02 0.42
C ASN A 913 -5.32 -25.33 0.90
N PHE A 914 -5.30 -24.00 0.98
CA PHE A 914 -4.15 -23.27 1.53
C PHE A 914 -4.04 -23.45 3.03
N TYR A 915 -2.81 -23.59 3.54
CA TYR A 915 -2.54 -23.97 4.93
C TYR A 915 -3.23 -23.04 5.94
N VAL A 916 -3.20 -21.73 5.70
CA VAL A 916 -3.79 -20.71 6.58
C VAL A 916 -5.32 -20.68 6.55
N THR A 917 -5.94 -21.22 5.49
CA THR A 917 -7.41 -21.33 5.36
C THR A 917 -7.96 -22.66 5.90
N ARG A 918 -7.13 -23.48 6.55
CA ARG A 918 -7.52 -24.82 7.01
C ARG A 918 -8.27 -24.86 8.34
N GLY A 919 -8.36 -23.73 9.05
CA GLY A 919 -9.09 -23.68 10.31
C GLY A 919 -10.57 -23.98 10.09
N THR A 920 -11.08 -25.06 10.67
CA THR A 920 -12.51 -25.42 10.58
C THR A 920 -13.33 -24.71 11.65
N TRP A 921 -12.72 -24.13 12.68
CA TRP A 921 -13.40 -23.48 13.82
C TRP A 921 -13.90 -22.05 13.53
N THR A 922 -13.60 -21.49 12.36
CA THR A 922 -13.91 -20.10 12.01
C THR A 922 -13.91 -19.86 10.49
N PRO A 923 -14.71 -18.93 9.94
CA PRO A 923 -14.59 -18.50 8.55
C PRO A 923 -13.18 -17.96 8.29
N SER A 924 -12.47 -18.62 7.38
CA SER A 924 -11.07 -18.32 7.08
C SER A 924 -10.91 -17.99 5.60
N ILE A 925 -10.42 -16.80 5.29
CA ILE A 925 -10.14 -16.34 3.93
C ILE A 925 -8.67 -15.93 3.78
N LEU A 926 -8.15 -16.07 2.56
CA LEU A 926 -6.86 -15.50 2.15
C LEU A 926 -7.12 -14.50 1.02
N ILE A 927 -6.59 -13.30 1.15
CA ILE A 927 -6.71 -12.22 0.19
C ILE A 927 -5.40 -12.11 -0.58
N GLU A 928 -5.47 -12.17 -1.90
CA GLU A 928 -4.38 -11.77 -2.80
C GLU A 928 -4.71 -10.39 -3.37
N SER A 929 -4.02 -9.37 -2.85
CA SER A 929 -4.33 -7.95 -3.08
C SER A 929 -3.94 -7.44 -4.48
N GLY A 930 -3.00 -8.11 -5.14
CA GLY A 930 -2.48 -7.79 -6.46
C GLY A 930 -1.27 -8.68 -6.80
N PHE A 931 -0.50 -8.35 -7.83
CA PHE A 931 0.71 -9.10 -8.22
C PHE A 931 1.98 -8.28 -8.01
N VAL A 932 2.76 -8.59 -6.98
CA VAL A 932 3.95 -7.81 -6.56
C VAL A 932 4.98 -7.59 -7.69
N PRO A 933 5.26 -8.57 -8.58
CA PRO A 933 6.23 -8.35 -9.66
C PRO A 933 5.69 -7.57 -10.86
N ASN A 934 4.37 -7.32 -10.95
CA ASN A 934 3.78 -6.50 -11.99
C ASN A 934 4.08 -5.02 -11.67
N PRO A 935 4.67 -4.23 -12.60
CA PRO A 935 5.13 -2.89 -12.29
C PRO A 935 4.01 -1.92 -11.89
N ASN A 936 2.82 -2.00 -12.51
CA ASN A 936 1.69 -1.12 -12.19
C ASN A 936 0.99 -1.55 -10.89
N GLU A 937 0.80 -2.85 -10.69
CA GLU A 937 0.26 -3.38 -9.45
C GLU A 937 1.18 -3.06 -8.27
N PHE A 938 2.51 -3.14 -8.48
CA PHE A 938 3.48 -2.82 -7.43
C PHE A 938 3.38 -1.37 -6.97
N GLU A 939 3.21 -0.40 -7.88
CA GLU A 939 2.98 1.00 -7.49
C GLU A 939 1.78 1.15 -6.57
N TRP A 940 0.67 0.49 -6.94
CA TRP A 940 -0.56 0.51 -6.15
C TRP A 940 -0.38 -0.17 -4.80
N LEU A 941 0.28 -1.34 -4.77
CA LEU A 941 0.48 -2.15 -3.57
C LEU A 941 1.40 -1.48 -2.55
N ILE A 942 2.28 -0.57 -2.95
CA ILE A 942 3.19 0.14 -2.04
C ILE A 942 2.71 1.55 -1.69
N ASP A 943 1.66 2.06 -2.33
CA ASP A 943 1.13 3.38 -2.03
C ASP A 943 0.37 3.39 -0.69
N GLU A 944 0.69 4.36 0.16
CA GLU A 944 0.14 4.44 1.52
C GLU A 944 -1.37 4.68 1.53
N ASN A 945 -1.89 5.45 0.56
CA ASN A 945 -3.32 5.75 0.46
C ASN A 945 -4.09 4.55 -0.09
N GLU A 946 -3.55 3.88 -1.10
CA GLU A 946 -4.17 2.68 -1.68
C GLU A 946 -4.23 1.53 -0.65
N GLN A 947 -3.17 1.34 0.15
CA GLN A 947 -3.20 0.39 1.26
C GLN A 947 -4.24 0.76 2.33
N THR A 948 -4.39 2.06 2.64
CA THR A 948 -5.40 2.55 3.60
C THR A 948 -6.81 2.35 3.05
N GLY A 949 -7.03 2.67 1.77
CA GLY A 949 -8.28 2.42 1.06
C GLY A 949 -8.64 0.94 1.02
N LEU A 950 -7.67 0.07 0.74
CA LEU A 950 -7.85 -1.39 0.79
C LEU A 950 -8.25 -1.87 2.18
N ALA A 951 -7.52 -1.45 3.21
CA ALA A 951 -7.82 -1.79 4.61
C ALA A 951 -9.24 -1.39 5.00
N LYS A 952 -9.62 -0.14 4.73
CA LYS A 952 -10.97 0.36 5.02
C LYS A 952 -12.05 -0.45 4.28
N ASN A 953 -11.87 -0.74 3.00
CA ASN A 953 -12.86 -1.50 2.23
C ASN A 953 -12.97 -2.96 2.66
N ILE A 954 -11.88 -3.57 3.14
CA ILE A 954 -11.94 -4.90 3.77
C ILE A 954 -12.71 -4.82 5.09
N ALA A 955 -12.46 -3.81 5.93
CA ALA A 955 -13.18 -3.61 7.19
C ALA A 955 -14.69 -3.40 6.97
N ASP A 956 -15.06 -2.52 6.04
CA ASP A 956 -16.46 -2.26 5.64
C ASP A 956 -17.14 -3.55 5.13
N ALA A 957 -16.42 -4.38 4.37
CA ALA A 957 -16.91 -5.68 3.91
C ALA A 957 -17.09 -6.69 5.07
N VAL A 958 -16.22 -6.66 6.08
CA VAL A 958 -16.34 -7.49 7.27
C VAL A 958 -17.56 -7.10 8.09
N VAL A 959 -17.81 -5.80 8.29
CA VAL A 959 -19.05 -5.31 8.94
C VAL A 959 -20.27 -5.84 8.18
N LYS A 960 -20.29 -5.64 6.86
CA LYS A 960 -21.38 -6.12 6.01
C LYS A 960 -21.60 -7.63 6.13
N TYR A 961 -20.53 -8.42 6.26
CA TYR A 961 -20.67 -9.84 6.54
C TYR A 961 -21.42 -10.07 7.85
N PHE A 962 -21.01 -9.45 8.96
CA PHE A 962 -21.63 -9.69 10.28
C PHE A 962 -23.05 -9.10 10.44
N GLU A 963 -23.43 -8.12 9.62
CA GLU A 963 -24.81 -7.59 9.57
C GLU A 963 -25.78 -8.51 8.81
N MET A 964 -25.29 -9.33 7.88
CA MET A 964 -26.17 -10.13 7.03
C MET A 964 -26.86 -11.27 7.80
N PRO A 965 -28.18 -11.45 7.63
CA PRO A 965 -28.89 -12.61 8.16
C PRO A 965 -28.26 -13.91 7.63
N LYS A 966 -27.85 -14.78 8.54
CA LYS A 966 -27.17 -16.04 8.23
C LYS A 966 -28.19 -17.15 7.99
N ILE A 967 -29.10 -16.92 7.05
CA ILE A 967 -30.14 -17.87 6.64
C ILE A 967 -29.63 -18.60 5.41
N THR A 968 -29.67 -19.93 5.41
CA THR A 968 -29.44 -20.72 4.20
C THR A 968 -30.69 -20.64 3.32
N GLY A 969 -30.59 -20.06 2.12
CA GLY A 969 -31.75 -19.87 1.24
C GLY A 969 -31.37 -19.86 -0.23
N LYS A 970 -31.86 -20.90 -0.93
CA LYS A 970 -31.83 -21.20 -2.38
C LYS A 970 -31.59 -20.06 -3.36
#